data_AF-A0A9P6IHK0-F1
#
_entry.id   AF-A0A9P6IHK0-F1
#
_cell.length_a   1.000
_cell.length_b   1.000
_cell.length_c   1.000
_cell.angle_alpha   90.00
_cell.angle_beta   90.00
_cell.angle_gamma   90.00
#
_symmetry.space_group_name_H-M   'P 1'
#
loop_
_entity.id
_entity.type
_entity.pdbx_description
1 polymer ?
#
loop_
_entity_poly.entity_id
_entity_poly.type
_entity_poly.pdbx_seq_one_letter_code
_entity_poly.pdbx_strand_id
1 'polypeptide(L)'
;MQSQISDPNVPFGYPTTPEKIVCETPSSTEDISMGDAQEPQHTKANKTNQVRSAGACITCRLQKVTCSAAYPCEYCKKAYPQKPEVCCIRHELSVVAQEIAFRRFDCFDRNEDIAIKKICRTAQLKFHDSLFVGRIFLDRDPTKFGLEVILRNYECSADDRTILHRGCTFSKDHDNQALTIKSLQNWVEQSTSSLELITFEGGIGYFIKICSTSLLPASLRPQIRTLLQKAHVFRCMFNILYCRDLFFLQANVEEPQQLPSPAQAEIRGVAKSAIESSERDIFAELDRFFKAHKFNEVERAIVWAVLWQLMLTYRGLLRNTKPWCNNAEPLLNAVAVFYASLFRTSASLKLSLDSIKLQNPAVAGAFNFALSLRDIFYKSIGAGDAEVDQRLNDLVVRREIKQLDIDERVKRVLLNTPLIDGHNDLPQQPRACFHGKIHNNPKFDFANGFERGMTDIPRLREGAVGGQFWSICVPCLRSAENFSTAEYSDMARDAIEQIDLTLRLVESYPETFELVNGPDDVKNIYESGRIACSIGIEGLHMAGNSIGIIRAFYRLGVRYCTLTHVCNNAFADSSTSKVGAVHGGLSKLGRSAIVEMNRIGMIVDISHVSEDCAKQVLELSRAPVMFSHSNVKGVFDCARNVPDHILDMVPANNGIVMVTFVPEHVTTRRRDAKMEMVLDHLFYVAERIGWDHVGLGSDFDGIASVIPGLEDVKCYPNLLKAILDRGATEEQLAKVAGENILRVWRGVEKVRDEMKAEGVLPVEDVWEGREWWRYDGYYQMKDEPYMEERGYDWYGVPPPEEGLYLDDK
;
A
#
# COMPACT_ATOMS: atom_id res chain seq x y z
N MET A 1 -3.70 52.70 -54.91
CA MET A 1 -4.35 53.89 -54.31
C MET A 1 -3.77 54.03 -52.90
N GLN A 2 -2.65 54.72 -52.74
CA GLN A 2 -2.55 56.16 -52.40
C GLN A 2 -3.36 56.53 -51.16
N SER A 3 -2.66 56.78 -50.03
CA SER A 3 -2.57 58.12 -49.43
C SER A 3 -1.66 58.13 -48.19
N GLN A 4 -0.52 58.82 -48.30
CA GLN A 4 0.27 59.38 -47.19
C GLN A 4 -0.24 60.79 -46.87
N ILE A 5 -0.30 61.20 -45.60
CA ILE A 5 -0.22 62.58 -45.02
C ILE A 5 0.15 62.38 -43.52
N SER A 6 1.40 62.46 -43.05
CA SER A 6 2.27 63.62 -42.66
C SER A 6 2.05 64.24 -41.26
N ASP A 7 2.94 63.88 -40.30
CA ASP A 7 3.76 64.67 -39.31
C ASP A 7 3.20 65.90 -38.52
N PRO A 8 3.84 66.49 -37.46
CA PRO A 8 4.92 66.07 -36.51
C PRO A 8 4.68 66.42 -35.00
N ASN A 9 5.41 65.79 -34.05
CA ASN A 9 6.24 66.45 -33.00
C ASN A 9 6.80 65.49 -31.91
N VAL A 10 8.13 65.59 -31.75
CA VAL A 10 9.19 64.90 -30.96
C VAL A 10 9.14 65.28 -29.44
N PRO A 11 9.89 64.69 -28.43
CA PRO A 11 10.95 63.65 -28.41
C PRO A 11 10.74 62.50 -27.37
N PHE A 12 11.55 61.43 -27.42
CA PHE A 12 12.42 60.96 -26.33
C PHE A 12 13.12 59.65 -26.76
N GLY A 13 14.44 59.61 -26.58
CA GLY A 13 15.31 58.54 -27.08
C GLY A 13 15.25 57.24 -26.28
N TYR A 14 15.49 56.14 -26.99
CA TYR A 14 15.89 54.86 -26.42
C TYR A 14 17.21 54.44 -27.07
N PRO A 15 18.32 54.30 -26.32
CA PRO A 15 19.41 53.46 -26.73
C PRO A 15 19.15 52.02 -26.28
N THR A 16 19.43 51.10 -27.21
CA THR A 16 20.10 49.81 -27.00
C THR A 16 19.46 48.78 -26.07
N THR A 17 19.17 47.62 -26.70
CA THR A 17 19.30 46.26 -26.14
C THR A 17 20.05 46.16 -24.80
N PRO A 18 19.43 45.62 -23.74
CA PRO A 18 20.17 45.18 -22.58
C PRO A 18 20.75 43.80 -22.84
N GLU A 19 22.07 43.77 -22.75
CA GLU A 19 22.94 42.63 -22.55
C GLU A 19 22.29 41.51 -21.72
N LYS A 20 22.41 40.28 -22.24
CA LYS A 20 22.25 39.06 -21.45
C LYS A 20 23.25 39.11 -20.31
N ILE A 21 22.74 39.07 -19.09
CA ILE A 21 23.52 38.73 -17.90
C ILE A 21 23.99 37.28 -18.08
N VAL A 22 25.22 37.12 -18.53
CA VAL A 22 25.99 35.87 -18.45
C VAL A 22 26.67 35.92 -17.09
N CYS A 23 26.30 35.02 -16.19
CA CYS A 23 27.07 34.82 -14.96
C CYS A 23 28.45 34.29 -15.35
N GLU A 24 29.47 35.13 -15.17
CA GLU A 24 30.88 34.77 -15.27
C GLU A 24 31.20 33.67 -14.25
N THR A 25 31.51 32.48 -14.75
CA THR A 25 32.23 31.44 -14.01
C THR A 25 33.68 31.91 -13.81
N PRO A 26 34.28 31.75 -12.62
CA PRO A 26 35.70 32.05 -12.45
C PRO A 26 36.53 31.10 -13.31
N SER A 27 37.19 31.65 -14.34
CA SER A 27 38.22 30.97 -15.11
C SER A 27 39.56 31.09 -14.38
N SER A 28 39.98 30.01 -13.74
CA SER A 28 41.40 29.72 -13.53
C SER A 28 41.64 28.27 -13.95
N THR A 29 41.92 28.10 -15.24
CA THR A 29 42.56 26.89 -15.78
C THR A 29 44.02 26.90 -15.33
N GLU A 30 44.29 26.33 -14.16
CA GLU A 30 45.52 25.56 -14.00
C GLU A 30 45.20 24.16 -14.51
N ASP A 31 45.83 23.80 -15.64
CA ASP A 31 45.84 22.44 -16.18
C ASP A 31 46.50 21.52 -15.14
N ILE A 32 45.69 20.96 -14.24
CA ILE A 32 46.00 19.69 -13.60
C ILE A 32 45.41 18.63 -14.51
N SER A 33 46.28 17.91 -15.22
CA SER A 33 45.92 16.69 -15.92
C SER A 33 45.26 15.71 -14.93
N MET A 34 43.93 15.70 -14.87
CA MET A 34 43.20 14.60 -14.27
C MET A 34 43.23 13.45 -15.27
N GLY A 35 44.07 12.45 -14.99
CA GLY A 35 44.07 11.20 -15.74
C GLY A 35 42.67 10.59 -15.77
N ASP A 36 42.39 9.83 -16.84
CA ASP A 36 41.15 9.10 -17.08
C ASP A 36 40.60 8.45 -15.81
N ALA A 37 39.64 9.11 -15.16
CA ALA A 37 38.91 8.53 -14.06
C ALA A 37 37.84 7.61 -14.64
N GLN A 38 38.18 6.33 -14.74
CA GLN A 38 37.24 5.25 -15.08
C GLN A 38 35.95 5.39 -14.24
N GLU A 39 34.82 5.12 -14.89
CA GLU A 39 33.51 4.98 -14.24
C GLU A 39 33.65 4.04 -13.03
N PRO A 40 33.27 4.47 -11.81
CA PRO A 40 33.49 3.65 -10.63
C PRO A 40 32.62 2.39 -10.74
N GLN A 41 33.25 1.24 -10.97
CA GLN A 41 32.59 -0.05 -10.86
C GLN A 41 31.93 -0.14 -9.47
N HIS A 42 30.61 -0.37 -9.45
CA HIS A 42 29.84 -0.56 -8.23
C HIS A 42 30.39 -1.77 -7.45
N THR A 43 31.34 -1.50 -6.57
CA THR A 43 32.05 -2.49 -5.79
C THR A 43 31.47 -2.51 -4.39
N LYS A 44 31.11 -3.72 -3.93
CA LYS A 44 30.56 -3.94 -2.59
C LYS A 44 31.70 -3.74 -1.59
N ALA A 45 31.63 -2.68 -0.81
CA ALA A 45 32.67 -2.37 0.18
C ALA A 45 32.43 -3.16 1.46
N ASN A 46 33.51 -3.70 2.04
CA ASN A 46 33.41 -4.50 3.26
C ASN A 46 33.16 -3.63 4.51
N LYS A 47 33.61 -2.38 4.51
CA LYS A 47 33.51 -1.45 5.66
C LYS A 47 32.85 -0.12 5.27
N THR A 48 31.95 0.38 6.13
CA THR A 48 31.21 1.65 5.92
C THR A 48 32.15 2.86 5.69
N ASN A 49 33.34 2.84 6.30
CA ASN A 49 34.31 3.92 6.14
C ASN A 49 34.88 4.01 4.71
N GLN A 50 34.99 2.89 3.98
CA GLN A 50 35.47 2.86 2.59
C GLN A 50 34.51 3.58 1.64
N VAL A 51 33.24 3.62 1.99
CA VAL A 51 32.15 4.16 1.17
C VAL A 51 31.96 5.65 1.46
N ARG A 52 32.20 6.06 2.72
CA ARG A 52 32.27 7.47 3.12
C ARG A 52 33.41 8.21 2.42
N SER A 53 34.59 7.60 2.34
CA SER A 53 35.75 8.17 1.63
C SER A 53 35.53 8.30 0.11
N ALA A 54 34.62 7.53 -0.48
CA ALA A 54 34.32 7.56 -1.91
C ALA A 54 33.29 8.64 -2.33
N GLY A 55 32.76 9.43 -1.39
CA GLY A 55 31.76 10.47 -1.71
C GLY A 55 30.35 9.95 -1.99
N ALA A 56 30.05 8.72 -1.56
CA ALA A 56 28.78 8.06 -1.88
C ALA A 56 27.55 8.77 -1.26
N CYS A 57 26.36 8.63 -1.88
CA CYS A 57 25.11 9.16 -1.34
C CYS A 57 24.65 8.42 -0.08
N ILE A 58 23.76 9.01 0.72
CA ILE A 58 23.18 8.44 1.95
C ILE A 58 22.69 7.00 1.66
N THR A 59 21.98 6.79 0.55
CA THR A 59 21.52 5.48 0.09
C THR A 59 22.69 4.50 -0.13
N CYS A 60 23.71 4.89 -0.88
CA CYS A 60 24.86 4.05 -1.23
C CYS A 60 25.80 3.80 -0.02
N ARG A 61 25.98 4.78 0.88
CA ARG A 61 26.74 4.64 2.14
C ARG A 61 26.18 3.54 3.03
N LEU A 62 24.85 3.45 3.10
CA LEU A 62 24.16 2.49 3.96
C LEU A 62 24.13 1.07 3.36
N GLN A 63 24.13 0.97 2.03
CA GLN A 63 24.26 -0.29 1.29
C GLN A 63 25.72 -0.75 1.10
N LYS A 64 26.68 0.05 1.58
CA LYS A 64 28.11 -0.14 1.37
C LYS A 64 28.51 -0.25 -0.11
N VAL A 65 27.88 0.53 -0.97
CA VAL A 65 28.21 0.61 -2.40
C VAL A 65 28.82 1.98 -2.70
N THR A 66 29.84 2.02 -3.55
CA THR A 66 30.48 3.28 -3.96
C THR A 66 29.64 4.02 -5.02
N CYS A 67 29.56 5.35 -4.92
CA CYS A 67 29.13 6.25 -6.00
C CYS A 67 29.88 7.57 -5.87
N SER A 68 30.09 8.33 -6.95
CA SER A 68 30.94 9.54 -6.95
C SER A 68 30.17 10.78 -7.43
N ALA A 69 30.74 11.97 -7.24
CA ALA A 69 30.09 13.26 -7.53
C ALA A 69 29.61 13.40 -9.00
N ALA A 70 30.43 12.94 -9.95
CA ALA A 70 30.17 13.00 -11.39
C ALA A 70 29.15 11.95 -11.89
N TYR A 71 28.84 10.93 -11.07
CA TYR A 71 27.98 9.81 -11.48
C TYR A 71 26.94 9.52 -10.37
N PRO A 72 25.71 10.08 -10.47
CA PRO A 72 24.61 9.69 -9.60
C PRO A 72 24.35 8.19 -9.71
N CYS A 73 24.00 7.53 -8.61
CA CYS A 73 23.78 6.08 -8.65
C CYS A 73 22.59 5.74 -9.55
N GLU A 74 22.56 4.52 -10.10
CA GLU A 74 21.50 4.06 -11.01
C GLU A 74 20.10 4.20 -10.42
N TYR A 75 19.97 4.06 -9.10
CA TYR A 75 18.72 4.36 -8.39
C TYR A 75 18.27 5.81 -8.59
N CYS A 76 19.18 6.78 -8.43
CA CYS A 76 18.86 8.20 -8.54
C CYS A 76 18.63 8.61 -10.00
N LYS A 77 19.41 8.04 -10.94
CA LYS A 77 19.22 8.19 -12.40
C LYS A 77 17.87 7.67 -12.87
N LYS A 78 17.45 6.49 -12.40
CA LYS A 78 16.14 5.92 -12.76
C LYS A 78 14.98 6.62 -12.05
N ALA A 79 15.15 7.04 -10.80
CA ALA A 79 14.10 7.72 -10.04
C ALA A 79 13.82 9.13 -10.57
N TYR A 80 14.86 9.87 -10.96
CA TYR A 80 14.73 11.24 -11.48
C TYR A 80 15.68 11.44 -12.68
N PRO A 81 15.31 10.96 -13.88
CA PRO A 81 16.18 10.99 -15.06
C PRO A 81 16.62 12.39 -15.46
N GLN A 82 15.77 13.39 -15.18
CA GLN A 82 16.03 14.78 -15.56
C GLN A 82 16.92 15.53 -14.55
N LYS A 83 16.95 15.10 -13.29
CA LYS A 83 17.78 15.71 -12.22
C LYS A 83 18.20 14.67 -11.16
N PRO A 84 18.98 13.64 -11.53
CA PRO A 84 19.33 12.55 -10.62
C PRO A 84 20.07 13.00 -9.35
N GLU A 85 20.81 14.09 -9.45
CA GLU A 85 21.50 14.75 -8.36
C GLU A 85 20.56 15.17 -7.21
N VAL A 86 19.28 15.43 -7.50
CA VAL A 86 18.29 15.85 -6.49
C VAL A 86 17.96 14.71 -5.51
N CYS A 87 18.01 13.45 -5.97
CA CYS A 87 17.82 12.28 -5.12
C CYS A 87 19.13 11.68 -4.59
N CYS A 88 20.25 12.02 -5.22
CA CYS A 88 21.56 11.50 -4.84
C CYS A 88 22.16 12.33 -3.71
N ILE A 89 21.54 12.22 -2.53
CA ILE A 89 21.90 13.05 -1.38
C ILE A 89 23.22 12.57 -0.79
N ARG A 90 24.32 13.29 -1.04
CA ARG A 90 25.68 12.92 -0.62
C ARG A 90 26.14 13.58 0.66
N HIS A 91 25.40 14.56 1.13
CA HIS A 91 25.77 15.33 2.30
C HIS A 91 24.97 14.89 3.53
N GLU A 92 25.40 15.36 4.70
CA GLU A 92 24.66 15.24 5.96
C GLU A 92 23.33 16.01 5.85
N LEU A 93 22.28 15.62 6.58
CA LEU A 93 20.95 16.26 6.45
C LEU A 93 21.02 17.76 6.66
N SER A 94 21.89 18.22 7.57
CA SER A 94 22.13 19.63 7.85
C SER A 94 22.73 20.38 6.66
N VAL A 95 23.63 19.75 5.91
CA VAL A 95 24.23 20.34 4.71
C VAL A 95 23.19 20.41 3.59
N VAL A 96 22.41 19.35 3.42
CA VAL A 96 21.31 19.29 2.46
C VAL A 96 20.32 20.41 2.77
N ALA A 97 19.90 20.55 4.02
CA ALA A 97 19.02 21.61 4.49
C ALA A 97 19.59 23.02 4.30
N GLN A 98 20.91 23.20 4.31
CA GLN A 98 21.58 24.47 4.02
C GLN A 98 21.59 24.78 2.52
N GLU A 99 21.95 23.82 1.67
CA GLU A 99 22.00 23.98 0.21
C GLU A 99 20.61 24.31 -0.37
N ILE A 100 19.56 23.73 0.21
CA ILE A 100 18.16 23.97 -0.17
C ILE A 100 17.44 24.93 0.81
N ALA A 101 18.17 25.68 1.63
CA ALA A 101 17.57 26.63 2.57
C ALA A 101 16.84 27.78 1.87
N PHE A 102 17.26 28.11 0.66
CA PHE A 102 16.72 29.25 -0.06
C PHE A 102 15.27 28.95 -0.50
N ARG A 103 14.32 29.57 0.19
CA ARG A 103 12.89 29.72 -0.17
C ARG A 103 11.87 28.64 0.22
N ARG A 104 12.22 27.59 0.98
CA ARG A 104 11.22 26.51 1.31
C ARG A 104 9.97 27.02 2.03
N PHE A 105 10.12 27.99 2.91
CA PHE A 105 9.02 28.61 3.66
C PHE A 105 8.59 29.95 3.06
N ASP A 106 9.17 30.39 1.94
CA ASP A 106 8.78 31.64 1.26
C ASP A 106 7.38 31.52 0.64
N CYS A 107 6.89 30.31 0.42
CA CYS A 107 5.49 30.07 0.06
C CYS A 107 4.48 30.65 1.07
N PHE A 108 4.91 30.96 2.29
CA PHE A 108 4.11 31.65 3.31
C PHE A 108 4.24 33.17 3.28
N ASP A 109 5.20 33.74 2.55
CA ASP A 109 5.31 35.18 2.38
C ASP A 109 4.26 35.67 1.37
N ARG A 110 3.47 36.67 1.76
CA ARG A 110 2.50 37.31 0.86
C ARG A 110 3.18 38.45 0.10
N ASN A 111 2.94 38.55 -1.20
CA ASN A 111 3.46 39.64 -2.03
C ASN A 111 3.08 41.03 -1.49
N GLU A 112 1.88 41.15 -0.91
CA GLU A 112 1.40 42.37 -0.25
C GLU A 112 2.26 42.74 0.97
N ASP A 113 2.61 41.76 1.81
CA ASP A 113 3.44 41.99 3.01
C ASP A 113 4.85 42.48 2.63
N ILE A 114 5.42 41.90 1.57
CA ILE A 114 6.72 42.30 1.03
C ILE A 114 6.66 43.73 0.49
N ALA A 115 5.60 44.07 -0.25
CA ALA A 115 5.40 45.42 -0.80
C ALA A 115 5.26 46.47 0.32
N ILE A 116 4.46 46.18 1.34
CA ILE A 116 4.27 47.08 2.49
C ILE A 116 5.58 47.27 3.27
N LYS A 117 6.31 46.19 3.56
CA LYS A 117 7.64 46.27 4.22
C LYS A 117 8.63 47.12 3.40
N LYS A 118 8.57 47.05 2.06
CA LYS A 118 9.42 47.86 1.18
C LYS A 118 9.06 49.34 1.26
N ILE A 119 7.77 49.67 1.20
CA ILE A 119 7.26 51.05 1.33
C ILE A 119 7.71 51.66 2.66
N CYS A 120 7.49 50.94 3.76
CA CYS A 120 7.76 51.47 5.09
C CYS A 120 9.25 51.50 5.47
N ARG A 121 10.15 50.92 4.67
CA ARG A 121 11.61 51.10 4.83
C ARG A 121 12.12 52.44 4.28
N THR A 122 11.44 52.99 3.28
CA THR A 122 11.86 54.21 2.57
C THR A 122 10.98 55.42 2.89
N ALA A 123 9.83 55.20 3.52
CA ALA A 123 8.88 56.24 3.92
C ALA A 123 9.17 56.79 5.33
N GLN A 124 8.72 58.02 5.59
CA GLN A 124 8.61 58.54 6.97
C GLN A 124 7.48 57.81 7.70
N LEU A 125 7.81 57.20 8.83
CA LEU A 125 6.89 56.39 9.61
C LEU A 125 6.40 57.19 10.82
N LYS A 126 5.08 57.37 10.92
CA LYS A 126 4.45 58.05 12.04
C LYS A 126 3.46 57.11 12.71
N PHE A 127 3.64 56.89 14.01
CA PHE A 127 2.74 56.08 14.82
C PHE A 127 1.65 56.97 15.43
N HIS A 128 0.43 56.44 15.49
CA HIS A 128 -0.67 57.08 16.19
C HIS A 128 -0.64 56.71 17.68
N ASP A 129 -1.07 57.63 18.54
CA ASP A 129 -1.14 57.42 20.00
C ASP A 129 -2.25 56.43 20.41
N SER A 130 -3.20 56.14 19.50
CA SER A 130 -4.30 55.19 19.77
C SER A 130 -3.80 53.75 19.82
N LEU A 131 -3.99 53.10 20.98
CA LEU A 131 -3.62 51.72 21.25
C LEU A 131 -4.85 50.80 21.23
N PHE A 132 -4.68 49.61 20.67
CA PHE A 132 -5.71 48.57 20.60
C PHE A 132 -5.26 47.36 21.40
N VAL A 133 -5.85 47.18 22.58
CA VAL A 133 -5.61 46.02 23.43
C VAL A 133 -6.61 44.92 23.08
N GLY A 134 -6.12 43.70 22.88
CA GLY A 134 -6.98 42.58 22.50
C GLY A 134 -6.24 41.26 22.44
N ARG A 135 -6.86 40.29 21.78
CA ARG A 135 -6.35 38.91 21.65
C ARG A 135 -6.33 38.48 20.18
N ILE A 136 -5.30 37.71 19.79
CA ILE A 136 -5.17 37.12 18.45
C ILE A 136 -5.48 35.62 18.50
N PHE A 137 -6.18 35.10 17.50
CA PHE A 137 -6.65 33.71 17.39
C PHE A 137 -6.19 33.09 16.06
N LEU A 138 -5.97 31.76 16.09
CA LEU A 138 -5.63 30.96 14.90
C LEU A 138 -6.85 30.69 14.01
N ASP A 139 -8.06 30.86 14.53
CA ASP A 139 -9.31 30.76 13.79
C ASP A 139 -10.33 31.78 14.34
N ARG A 140 -11.57 31.74 13.85
CA ARG A 140 -12.62 32.68 14.24
C ARG A 140 -13.29 32.38 15.57
N ASP A 141 -12.92 31.30 16.27
CA ASP A 141 -13.55 30.90 17.52
C ASP A 141 -12.95 31.69 18.70
N PRO A 142 -13.69 32.66 19.28
CA PRO A 142 -13.19 33.49 20.37
C PRO A 142 -13.13 32.73 21.71
N THR A 143 -13.67 31.50 21.77
CA THR A 143 -13.61 30.66 22.99
C THR A 143 -12.26 30.01 23.19
N LYS A 144 -11.42 29.97 22.14
CA LYS A 144 -10.07 29.41 22.20
C LYS A 144 -9.11 30.34 22.93
N PHE A 145 -7.95 29.81 23.31
CA PHE A 145 -6.91 30.60 23.92
C PHE A 145 -6.34 31.62 22.91
N GLY A 146 -6.43 32.91 23.25
CA GLY A 146 -5.94 33.99 22.39
C GLY A 146 -4.61 34.56 22.87
N LEU A 147 -3.74 34.94 21.94
CA LEU A 147 -2.49 35.65 22.25
C LEU A 147 -2.80 37.10 22.61
N GLU A 148 -2.54 37.49 23.85
CA GLU A 148 -2.72 38.87 24.30
C GLU A 148 -1.72 39.81 23.62
N VAL A 149 -2.22 40.90 23.05
CA VAL A 149 -1.41 41.84 22.27
C VAL A 149 -1.87 43.28 22.46
N ILE A 150 -0.94 44.20 22.21
CA ILE A 150 -1.21 45.62 22.06
C ILE A 150 -0.80 46.04 20.65
N LEU A 151 -1.75 46.51 19.86
CA LEU A 151 -1.53 47.00 18.51
C LEU A 151 -1.62 48.53 18.47
N ARG A 152 -1.03 49.14 17.45
CA ARG A 152 -1.11 50.57 17.17
C ARG A 152 -1.17 50.82 15.68
N ASN A 153 -1.88 51.87 15.29
CA ASN A 153 -1.91 52.29 13.90
C ASN A 153 -0.67 53.09 13.53
N TYR A 154 -0.27 53.01 12.27
CA TYR A 154 0.82 53.80 11.70
C TYR A 154 0.47 54.28 10.30
N GLU A 155 1.10 55.38 9.90
CA GLU A 155 1.12 55.87 8.52
C GLU A 155 2.57 55.94 8.00
N CYS A 156 2.75 55.52 6.75
CA CYS A 156 4.00 55.63 5.99
C CYS A 156 3.78 56.71 4.93
N SER A 157 4.56 57.78 4.95
CA SER A 157 4.43 58.93 4.04
C SER A 157 5.71 59.21 3.26
N ALA A 158 5.60 59.69 2.01
CA ALA A 158 6.76 60.10 1.21
C ALA A 158 7.31 61.47 1.66
N ASP A 159 6.40 62.34 2.10
CA ASP A 159 6.61 63.69 2.61
C ASP A 159 5.41 64.07 3.52
N ASP A 160 5.39 65.30 4.06
CA ASP A 160 4.34 65.78 4.97
C ASP A 160 2.92 65.82 4.35
N ARG A 161 2.74 65.52 3.05
CA ARG A 161 1.45 65.62 2.35
C ARG A 161 1.01 64.32 1.66
N THR A 162 1.91 63.37 1.41
CA THR A 162 1.64 62.18 0.60
C THR A 162 1.74 60.90 1.43
N ILE A 163 0.58 60.33 1.80
CA ILE A 163 0.50 59.06 2.52
C ILE A 163 0.61 57.90 1.51
N LEU A 164 1.63 57.06 1.68
CA LEU A 164 1.90 55.88 0.86
C LEU A 164 1.15 54.64 1.37
N HIS A 165 1.00 54.51 2.69
CA HIS A 165 0.33 53.35 3.29
C HIS A 165 -0.15 53.65 4.72
N ARG A 166 -1.25 53.03 5.14
CA ARG A 166 -1.73 52.99 6.53
C ARG A 166 -1.87 51.55 6.98
N GLY A 167 -1.41 51.25 8.18
CA GLY A 167 -1.43 49.89 8.71
C GLY A 167 -1.53 49.83 10.23
N CYS A 168 -1.51 48.61 10.74
CA CYS A 168 -1.54 48.31 12.17
C CYS A 168 -0.38 47.36 12.50
N THR A 169 0.35 47.64 13.57
CA THR A 169 1.57 46.93 13.99
C THR A 169 1.57 46.76 15.51
N PHE A 170 2.47 45.93 16.03
CA PHE A 170 2.64 45.75 17.47
C PHE A 170 3.23 47.03 18.10
N SER A 171 2.67 47.45 19.22
CA SER A 171 3.26 48.56 19.99
C SER A 171 4.62 48.13 20.54
N LYS A 172 5.66 48.93 20.28
CA LYS A 172 7.03 48.72 20.77
C LYS A 172 7.34 49.48 22.06
N ASP A 173 6.54 50.51 22.36
CA ASP A 173 6.72 51.38 23.54
C ASP A 173 6.06 50.78 24.79
N HIS A 174 5.39 49.64 24.62
CA HIS A 174 4.87 48.79 25.68
C HIS A 174 5.52 47.42 25.54
N ASP A 175 5.85 46.80 26.67
CA ASP A 175 6.57 45.53 26.72
C ASP A 175 5.69 44.40 26.16
N ASN A 176 5.66 44.27 24.84
CA ASN A 176 4.78 43.38 24.10
C ASN A 176 5.42 41.99 24.05
N GLN A 177 5.38 41.29 25.20
CA GLN A 177 5.95 39.95 25.37
C GLN A 177 5.33 38.90 24.42
N ALA A 178 4.26 39.26 23.70
CA ALA A 178 3.51 38.41 22.79
C ALA A 178 4.33 37.87 21.60
N LEU A 179 5.32 38.62 21.12
CA LEU A 179 6.11 38.27 19.92
C LEU A 179 7.36 37.43 20.22
N THR A 180 7.52 36.89 21.42
CA THR A 180 8.61 35.95 21.68
C THR A 180 8.27 34.55 21.18
N ILE A 181 9.29 33.76 20.80
CA ILE A 181 9.11 32.34 20.41
C ILE A 181 8.35 31.57 21.50
N LYS A 182 8.64 31.87 22.78
CA LYS A 182 8.01 31.22 23.93
C LYS A 182 6.52 31.55 24.03
N SER A 183 6.15 32.81 23.82
CA SER A 183 4.74 33.24 23.85
C SER A 183 3.95 32.63 22.69
N LEU A 184 4.51 32.63 21.48
CA LEU A 184 3.88 32.00 20.31
C LEU A 184 3.71 30.48 20.49
N GLN A 185 4.72 29.81 21.05
CA GLN A 185 4.64 28.39 21.37
C GLN A 185 3.52 28.11 22.39
N ASN A 186 3.49 28.86 23.50
CA ASN A 186 2.46 28.72 24.53
C ASN A 186 1.06 28.98 23.96
N TRP A 187 0.93 29.94 23.04
CA TRP A 187 -0.34 30.25 22.38
C TRP A 187 -0.85 29.07 21.55
N VAL A 188 -0.02 28.50 20.68
CA VAL A 188 -0.41 27.32 19.86
C VAL A 188 -0.74 26.12 20.74
N GLU A 189 0.06 25.88 21.78
CA GLU A 189 -0.14 24.76 22.70
C GLU A 189 -1.48 24.79 23.43
N GLN A 190 -2.01 25.98 23.73
CA GLN A 190 -3.28 26.17 24.41
C GLN A 190 -4.46 26.32 23.42
N SER A 191 -4.17 26.63 22.16
CA SER A 191 -5.17 26.74 21.09
C SER A 191 -5.48 25.41 20.40
N THR A 192 -4.62 24.40 20.58
CA THR A 192 -4.76 23.06 19.98
C THR A 192 -6.03 22.37 20.49
N SER A 193 -6.94 22.01 19.59
CA SER A 193 -8.21 21.37 19.96
C SER A 193 -8.03 19.88 20.27
N SER A 194 -8.97 19.31 21.05
CA SER A 194 -9.02 17.85 21.29
C SER A 194 -9.26 17.03 20.01
N LEU A 195 -9.88 17.63 18.98
CA LEU A 195 -10.10 17.01 17.67
C LEU A 195 -8.83 16.92 16.82
N GLU A 196 -7.82 17.76 17.05
CA GLU A 196 -6.54 17.58 16.34
C GLU A 196 -5.80 16.33 16.84
N LEU A 197 -6.01 15.94 18.10
CA LEU A 197 -5.36 14.78 18.72
C LEU A 197 -5.81 13.44 18.13
N ILE A 198 -7.01 13.35 17.54
CA ILE A 198 -7.54 12.09 16.96
C ILE A 198 -6.92 11.72 15.60
N THR A 199 -5.92 12.47 15.14
CA THR A 199 -5.16 12.17 13.92
C THR A 199 -3.77 11.64 14.27
N PHE A 200 -3.16 10.83 13.38
CA PHE A 200 -1.78 10.36 13.58
C PHE A 200 -0.79 11.52 13.76
N GLU A 201 -0.92 12.55 12.92
CA GLU A 201 -0.13 13.77 13.01
C GLU A 201 -0.34 14.49 14.35
N GLY A 202 -1.59 14.60 14.81
CA GLY A 202 -1.95 15.07 16.15
C GLY A 202 -1.24 14.32 17.26
N GLY A 203 -1.35 12.99 17.24
CA GLY A 203 -0.75 12.09 18.23
C GLY A 203 0.77 12.21 18.31
N ILE A 204 1.47 12.24 17.17
CA ILE A 204 2.94 12.42 17.12
C ILE A 204 3.36 13.75 17.75
N GLY A 205 2.62 14.82 17.49
CA GLY A 205 2.88 16.11 18.12
C GLY A 205 2.67 16.14 19.61
N TYR A 206 1.58 15.52 20.05
CA TYR A 206 1.27 15.42 21.47
C TYR A 206 2.35 14.65 22.21
N PHE A 207 2.85 13.55 21.62
CA PHE A 207 3.99 12.81 22.15
C PHE A 207 5.26 13.67 22.25
N ILE A 208 5.61 14.42 21.20
CA ILE A 208 6.76 15.34 21.21
C ILE A 208 6.61 16.40 22.30
N LYS A 209 5.42 17.00 22.44
CA LYS A 209 5.10 17.99 23.47
C LYS A 209 5.36 17.43 24.87
N ILE A 210 4.75 16.30 25.22
CA ILE A 210 4.92 15.65 26.53
C ILE A 210 6.39 15.34 26.82
N CYS A 211 7.12 14.82 25.83
CA CYS A 211 8.53 14.53 25.96
C CYS A 211 9.38 15.78 26.20
N SER A 212 9.01 16.91 25.60
CA SER A 212 9.75 18.18 25.70
C SER A 212 9.58 18.87 27.06
N THR A 213 8.50 18.61 27.80
CA THR A 213 8.16 19.28 29.07
C THR A 213 8.75 18.60 30.33
N SER A 214 9.85 17.87 30.19
CA SER A 214 10.66 17.28 31.28
C SER A 214 10.15 16.00 31.94
N LEU A 215 9.24 15.25 31.30
CA LEU A 215 8.73 13.96 31.82
C LEU A 215 9.65 12.75 31.57
N LEU A 216 10.84 13.01 31.02
CA LEU A 216 11.80 12.00 30.57
C LEU A 216 12.96 11.79 31.55
N PRO A 217 13.54 10.57 31.62
CA PRO A 217 14.65 10.25 32.52
C PRO A 217 15.84 11.21 32.44
N ALA A 218 16.46 11.51 33.58
CA ALA A 218 17.69 12.33 33.66
C ALA A 218 18.86 11.72 32.88
N SER A 219 18.85 10.41 32.62
CA SER A 219 19.86 9.65 31.89
C SER A 219 19.88 9.90 30.38
N LEU A 220 18.91 10.62 29.82
CA LEU A 220 18.87 10.94 28.40
C LEU A 220 19.97 11.93 27.99
N ARG A 221 20.62 11.63 26.86
CA ARG A 221 21.64 12.48 26.25
C ARG A 221 21.12 13.91 26.04
N PRO A 222 21.91 14.95 26.36
CA PRO A 222 21.53 16.34 26.14
C PRO A 222 21.04 16.64 24.72
N GLN A 223 21.63 15.98 23.73
CA GLN A 223 21.27 16.10 22.31
C GLN A 223 19.81 15.70 22.05
N ILE A 224 19.28 14.67 22.72
CA ILE A 224 17.87 14.27 22.57
C ILE A 224 16.94 15.35 23.12
N ARG A 225 17.31 15.96 24.24
CA ARG A 225 16.52 17.04 24.85
C ARG A 225 16.45 18.24 23.92
N THR A 226 17.57 18.62 23.33
CA THR A 226 17.62 19.66 22.29
C THR A 226 16.74 19.27 21.10
N LEU A 227 16.88 18.05 20.58
CA LEU A 227 16.12 17.56 19.43
C LEU A 227 14.59 17.66 19.68
N LEU A 228 14.12 17.23 20.85
CA LEU A 228 12.70 17.33 21.23
C LEU A 228 12.22 18.77 21.35
N GLN A 229 12.98 19.62 22.05
CA GLN A 229 12.61 21.03 22.21
C GLN A 229 12.50 21.72 20.85
N LYS A 230 13.45 21.46 19.96
CA LYS A 230 13.47 22.06 18.62
C LYS A 230 12.37 21.49 17.73
N ALA A 231 12.12 20.17 17.77
CA ALA A 231 11.01 19.56 17.03
C ALA A 231 9.64 20.09 17.48
N HIS A 232 9.48 20.34 18.78
CA HIS A 232 8.25 20.92 19.32
C HIS A 232 8.05 22.37 18.88
N VAL A 233 9.09 23.21 18.96
CA VAL A 233 9.05 24.57 18.44
C VAL A 233 8.77 24.56 16.94
N PHE A 234 9.45 23.70 16.17
CA PHE A 234 9.27 23.55 14.73
C PHE A 234 7.80 23.30 14.36
N ARG A 235 7.14 22.34 15.04
CA ARG A 235 5.72 22.06 14.86
C ARG A 235 4.83 23.27 15.19
N CYS A 236 5.04 23.90 16.35
CA CYS A 236 4.19 25.01 16.77
C CYS A 236 4.27 26.19 15.78
N MET A 237 5.48 26.51 15.32
CA MET A 237 5.67 27.58 14.33
C MET A 237 5.09 27.21 12.96
N PHE A 238 5.16 25.94 12.57
CA PHE A 238 4.52 25.47 11.33
C PHE A 238 3.01 25.69 11.36
N ASN A 239 2.33 25.38 12.48
CA ASN A 239 0.89 25.60 12.61
C ASN A 239 0.50 27.09 12.43
N ILE A 240 1.33 28.02 12.92
CA ILE A 240 1.11 29.47 12.73
C ILE A 240 1.27 29.85 11.26
N LEU A 241 2.31 29.36 10.59
CA LEU A 241 2.60 29.68 9.19
C LEU A 241 1.57 29.07 8.24
N TYR A 242 1.14 27.84 8.54
CA TYR A 242 0.15 27.10 7.77
C TYR A 242 -1.26 27.69 7.90
N CYS A 243 -1.54 28.39 9.00
CA CYS A 243 -2.79 29.11 9.16
C CYS A 243 -2.92 30.23 8.11
N ARG A 244 -3.99 30.17 7.32
CA ARG A 244 -4.21 31.14 6.23
C ARG A 244 -4.43 32.54 6.77
N ASP A 245 -5.29 32.75 7.77
CA ASP A 245 -5.61 34.08 8.29
C ASP A 245 -5.67 34.06 9.82
N LEU A 246 -5.11 35.09 10.46
CA LEU A 246 -5.20 35.30 11.90
C LEU A 246 -6.31 36.30 12.22
N PHE A 247 -6.95 36.15 13.37
CA PHE A 247 -8.08 36.97 13.79
C PHE A 247 -7.75 37.74 15.06
N PHE A 248 -8.22 38.98 15.19
CA PHE A 248 -8.04 39.86 16.33
C PHE A 248 -9.39 40.21 16.95
N LEU A 249 -9.51 40.03 18.26
CA LEU A 249 -10.65 40.47 19.06
C LEU A 249 -10.20 41.58 20.00
N GLN A 250 -10.69 42.80 19.79
CA GLN A 250 -10.46 43.90 20.70
C GLN A 250 -11.26 43.71 22.00
N ALA A 251 -10.74 44.16 23.14
CA ALA A 251 -11.32 43.92 24.47
C ALA A 251 -12.80 44.31 24.66
N ASN A 252 -13.36 45.14 23.78
CA ASN A 252 -14.74 45.66 23.85
C ASN A 252 -15.56 45.41 22.57
N VAL A 253 -15.18 44.44 21.74
CA VAL A 253 -15.86 44.08 20.49
C VAL A 253 -16.31 42.62 20.59
N GLU A 254 -17.50 42.30 20.08
CA GLU A 254 -18.08 40.94 20.20
C GLU A 254 -17.53 39.95 19.17
N GLU A 255 -17.17 40.41 17.96
CA GLU A 255 -16.74 39.53 16.87
C GLU A 255 -15.25 39.69 16.50
N PRO A 256 -14.49 38.59 16.35
CA PRO A 256 -13.11 38.64 15.86
C PRO A 256 -13.03 39.15 14.42
N GLN A 257 -12.18 40.14 14.19
CA GLN A 257 -11.90 40.69 12.87
C GLN A 257 -10.62 40.07 12.29
N GLN A 258 -10.44 40.08 10.98
CA GLN A 258 -9.17 39.62 10.40
C GLN A 258 -8.03 40.56 10.84
N LEU A 259 -6.95 40.01 11.37
CA LEU A 259 -5.77 40.77 11.76
C LEU A 259 -5.19 41.47 10.52
N PRO A 260 -4.84 42.76 10.58
CA PRO A 260 -4.26 43.44 9.42
C PRO A 260 -2.96 42.79 8.94
N SER A 261 -2.73 42.80 7.62
CA SER A 261 -1.58 42.15 6.97
C SER A 261 -0.22 42.50 7.60
N PRO A 262 0.09 43.77 7.96
CA PRO A 262 1.39 44.10 8.58
C PRO A 262 1.62 43.39 9.92
N ALA A 263 0.61 43.32 10.78
CA ALA A 263 0.68 42.60 12.05
C ALA A 263 0.76 41.08 11.84
N GLN A 264 0.03 40.51 10.86
CA GLN A 264 0.20 39.10 10.48
C GLN A 264 1.66 38.82 10.04
N ALA A 265 2.24 39.73 9.24
CA ALA A 265 3.60 39.60 8.72
C ALA A 265 4.70 39.69 9.78
N GLU A 266 4.43 40.33 10.93
CA GLU A 266 5.32 40.34 12.08
C GLU A 266 5.29 39.00 12.83
N ILE A 267 4.11 38.47 13.17
CA ILE A 267 3.97 37.15 13.80
C ILE A 267 4.59 36.07 12.91
N ARG A 268 4.24 36.05 11.63
CA ARG A 268 4.79 35.10 10.65
C ARG A 268 6.30 35.26 10.50
N GLY A 269 6.82 36.49 10.58
CA GLY A 269 8.26 36.74 10.55
C GLY A 269 9.00 36.07 11.72
N VAL A 270 8.47 36.19 12.94
CA VAL A 270 9.03 35.51 14.12
C VAL A 270 8.90 33.99 13.97
N ALA A 271 7.73 33.49 13.58
CA ALA A 271 7.48 32.06 13.40
C ALA A 271 8.39 31.45 12.31
N LYS A 272 8.57 32.15 11.19
CA LYS A 272 9.46 31.74 10.10
C LYS A 272 10.92 31.69 10.56
N SER A 273 11.40 32.71 11.26
CA SER A 273 12.77 32.68 11.80
C SER A 273 12.96 31.52 12.80
N ALA A 274 11.95 31.23 13.62
CA ALA A 274 12.00 30.18 14.63
C ALA A 274 11.92 28.78 14.03
N ILE A 275 11.08 28.54 13.01
CA ILE A 275 10.99 27.26 12.31
C ILE A 275 12.29 26.97 11.56
N GLU A 276 12.87 27.96 10.87
CA GLU A 276 14.14 27.82 10.16
C GLU A 276 15.30 27.52 11.10
N SER A 277 15.38 28.22 12.23
CA SER A 277 16.39 27.92 13.25
C SER A 277 16.20 26.53 13.85
N SER A 278 14.96 26.15 14.16
CA SER A 278 14.67 24.86 14.77
C SER A 278 14.96 23.69 13.83
N GLU A 279 14.64 23.83 12.54
CA GLU A 279 14.93 22.82 11.53
C GLU A 279 16.44 22.59 11.37
N ARG A 280 17.23 23.67 11.32
CA ARG A 280 18.70 23.58 11.29
C ARG A 280 19.24 22.81 12.51
N ASP A 281 18.73 23.15 13.69
CA ASP A 281 19.15 22.50 14.93
C ASP A 281 18.74 21.01 14.95
N ILE A 282 17.52 20.70 14.50
CA ILE A 282 17.02 19.32 14.37
C ILE A 282 17.95 18.52 13.47
N PHE A 283 18.24 19.00 12.27
CA PHE A 283 19.11 18.26 11.35
C PHE A 283 20.54 18.12 11.87
N ALA A 284 21.09 19.16 12.49
CA ALA A 284 22.42 19.09 13.09
C ALA A 284 22.49 18.09 14.26
N GLU A 285 21.44 17.98 15.07
CA GLU A 285 21.35 16.95 16.11
C GLU A 285 21.13 15.58 15.50
N LEU A 286 20.25 15.42 14.51
CA LEU A 286 20.02 14.16 13.79
C LEU A 286 21.32 13.64 13.16
N ASP A 287 22.10 14.46 12.47
CA ASP A 287 23.41 14.07 11.91
C ASP A 287 24.39 13.61 12.99
N ARG A 288 24.42 14.29 14.14
CA ARG A 288 25.20 13.87 15.32
C ARG A 288 24.70 12.54 15.89
N PHE A 289 23.39 12.35 15.95
CA PHE A 289 22.76 11.09 16.35
C PHE A 289 23.15 9.95 15.41
N PHE A 290 23.16 10.19 14.10
CA PHE A 290 23.46 9.15 13.10
C PHE A 290 24.92 8.74 13.06
N LYS A 291 25.81 9.60 13.56
CA LYS A 291 27.23 9.25 13.79
C LYS A 291 27.42 8.36 15.02
N ALA A 292 26.49 8.38 15.98
CA ALA A 292 26.54 7.51 17.15
C ALA A 292 26.05 6.09 16.81
N HIS A 293 26.80 5.05 17.17
CA HIS A 293 26.53 3.66 16.75
C HIS A 293 25.67 2.85 17.74
N LYS A 294 25.17 3.47 18.82
CA LYS A 294 24.36 2.81 19.87
C LYS A 294 23.22 3.73 20.31
N PHE A 295 22.02 3.18 20.38
CA PHE A 295 20.80 3.85 20.81
C PHE A 295 20.08 2.98 21.82
N ASN A 296 19.52 3.57 22.87
CA ASN A 296 18.52 2.88 23.67
C ASN A 296 17.12 3.04 23.03
N GLU A 297 16.14 2.28 23.53
CA GLU A 297 14.78 2.25 22.95
C GLU A 297 14.06 3.61 23.07
N VAL A 298 14.23 4.33 24.17
CA VAL A 298 13.60 5.64 24.39
C VAL A 298 14.12 6.67 23.39
N GLU A 299 15.44 6.67 23.17
CA GLU A 299 16.08 7.55 22.18
C GLU A 299 15.60 7.23 20.77
N ARG A 300 15.41 5.95 20.46
CA ARG A 300 14.89 5.52 19.16
C ARG A 300 13.48 6.04 18.93
N ALA A 301 12.58 5.89 19.91
CA ALA A 301 11.19 6.40 19.83
C ALA A 301 11.12 7.91 19.58
N ILE A 302 12.01 8.67 20.23
CA ILE A 302 12.06 10.12 20.08
C ILE A 302 12.54 10.50 18.69
N VAL A 303 13.63 9.88 18.20
CA VAL A 303 14.12 10.11 16.84
C VAL A 303 13.05 9.76 15.80
N TRP A 304 12.26 8.71 16.02
CA TRP A 304 11.13 8.34 15.16
C TRP A 304 10.09 9.43 15.07
N ALA A 305 9.59 9.90 16.22
CA ALA A 305 8.57 10.93 16.25
C ALA A 305 9.03 12.21 15.55
N VAL A 306 10.32 12.56 15.70
CA VAL A 306 10.90 13.74 15.05
C VAL A 306 11.01 13.57 13.53
N LEU A 307 11.48 12.43 13.03
CA LEU A 307 11.51 12.15 11.58
C LEU A 307 10.11 12.13 10.97
N TRP A 308 9.13 11.57 11.69
CA TRP A 308 7.72 11.60 11.31
C TRP A 308 7.19 13.04 11.22
N GLN A 309 7.45 13.85 12.24
CA GLN A 309 7.03 15.25 12.27
C GLN A 309 7.60 16.02 11.08
N LEU A 310 8.87 15.83 10.74
CA LEU A 310 9.50 16.44 9.56
C LEU A 310 8.81 15.99 8.26
N MET A 311 8.62 14.68 8.09
CA MET A 311 8.00 14.11 6.88
C MET A 311 6.56 14.61 6.68
N LEU A 312 5.76 14.64 7.75
CA LEU A 312 4.39 15.16 7.75
C LEU A 312 4.35 16.65 7.38
N THR A 313 5.29 17.44 7.92
CA THR A 313 5.39 18.87 7.64
C THR A 313 5.74 19.14 6.17
N TYR A 314 6.75 18.47 5.62
CA TYR A 314 7.14 18.65 4.21
C TYR A 314 6.07 18.14 3.24
N ARG A 315 5.38 17.06 3.60
CA ARG A 315 4.20 16.59 2.87
C ARG A 315 3.09 17.65 2.85
N GLY A 316 2.79 18.26 3.99
CA GLY A 316 1.80 19.34 4.11
C GLY A 316 2.14 20.56 3.25
N LEU A 317 3.42 20.94 3.21
CA LEU A 317 3.93 22.01 2.34
C LEU A 317 3.69 21.71 0.86
N LEU A 318 4.08 20.51 0.41
CA LEU A 318 3.99 20.12 -1.00
C LEU A 318 2.55 19.96 -1.49
N ARG A 319 1.63 19.51 -0.63
CA ARG A 319 0.20 19.36 -0.98
C ARG A 319 -0.53 20.69 -1.17
N ASN A 320 -0.18 21.70 -0.39
CA ASN A 320 -1.02 22.90 -0.23
C ASN A 320 -0.40 24.18 -0.79
N THR A 321 0.76 24.10 -1.45
CA THR A 321 1.45 25.26 -2.02
C THR A 321 1.89 25.03 -3.47
N LYS A 322 1.99 26.10 -4.25
CA LYS A 322 2.33 26.02 -5.69
C LYS A 322 3.76 25.49 -5.89
N PRO A 323 4.00 24.58 -6.87
CA PRO A 323 5.27 23.86 -7.03
C PRO A 323 6.53 24.74 -7.17
N TRP A 324 6.40 25.94 -7.72
CA TRP A 324 7.52 26.85 -7.97
C TRP A 324 7.87 27.74 -6.77
N CYS A 325 7.08 27.69 -5.68
CA CYS A 325 7.23 28.59 -4.53
C CYS A 325 7.89 27.92 -3.31
N ASN A 326 8.09 26.60 -3.31
CA ASN A 326 8.75 25.88 -2.22
C ASN A 326 9.71 24.82 -2.80
N ASN A 327 10.80 24.53 -2.11
CA ASN A 327 11.78 23.50 -2.47
C ASN A 327 11.86 22.42 -1.37
N ALA A 328 10.73 22.04 -0.79
CA ALA A 328 10.66 21.03 0.28
C ALA A 328 10.84 19.58 -0.23
N GLU A 329 10.69 19.35 -1.54
CA GLU A 329 10.76 18.03 -2.16
C GLU A 329 12.08 17.27 -1.91
N PRO A 330 13.29 17.87 -2.06
CA PRO A 330 14.53 17.16 -1.77
C PRO A 330 14.67 16.80 -0.29
N LEU A 331 14.12 17.61 0.63
CA LEU A 331 14.09 17.30 2.07
C LEU A 331 13.14 16.16 2.40
N LEU A 332 11.93 16.15 1.80
CA LEU A 332 11.00 15.03 1.95
C LEU A 332 11.67 13.73 1.52
N ASN A 333 12.33 13.74 0.36
CA ASN A 333 13.06 12.58 -0.16
C ASN A 333 14.22 12.18 0.77
N ALA A 334 14.98 13.15 1.28
CA ALA A 334 16.06 12.90 2.24
C ALA A 334 15.56 12.21 3.51
N VAL A 335 14.53 12.78 4.12
CA VAL A 335 13.94 12.29 5.36
C VAL A 335 13.29 10.93 5.15
N ALA A 336 12.58 10.70 4.04
CA ALA A 336 11.94 9.42 3.72
C ALA A 336 12.96 8.30 3.45
N VAL A 337 13.99 8.58 2.63
CA VAL A 337 15.10 7.63 2.38
C VAL A 337 15.79 7.28 3.67
N PHE A 338 16.03 8.29 4.51
CA PHE A 338 16.71 8.13 5.78
C PHE A 338 15.86 7.31 6.77
N TYR A 339 14.57 7.65 6.88
CA TYR A 339 13.57 6.92 7.66
C TYR A 339 13.56 5.43 7.28
N ALA A 340 13.43 5.10 6.00
CA ALA A 340 13.45 3.71 5.53
C ALA A 340 14.82 3.02 5.66
N SER A 341 15.91 3.76 5.88
CA SER A 341 17.28 3.21 5.91
C SER A 341 17.80 2.87 7.31
N LEU A 342 17.37 3.61 8.34
CA LEU A 342 17.63 3.24 9.74
C LEU A 342 16.80 2.02 10.17
N PHE A 343 15.71 1.75 9.46
CA PHE A 343 14.69 0.79 9.85
C PHE A 343 14.50 -0.20 8.69
N ARG A 344 15.39 -1.19 8.63
CA ARG A 344 15.53 -2.19 7.55
C ARG A 344 14.33 -3.16 7.51
N THR A 345 13.23 -2.75 6.85
CA THR A 345 12.12 -3.54 6.23
C THR A 345 10.79 -2.76 6.30
N SER A 346 9.79 -3.11 5.48
CA SER A 346 8.37 -2.79 5.64
C SER A 346 7.84 -3.26 7.00
N ALA A 347 8.33 -4.41 7.49
CA ALA A 347 8.17 -4.84 8.88
C ALA A 347 8.66 -3.77 9.86
N SER A 348 9.72 -3.02 9.57
CA SER A 348 10.19 -1.94 10.45
C SER A 348 9.27 -0.72 10.48
N LEU A 349 8.43 -0.48 9.45
CA LEU A 349 7.36 0.54 9.50
C LEU A 349 6.20 0.15 10.41
N LYS A 350 6.09 -1.15 10.76
CA LYS A 350 5.09 -1.64 11.71
C LYS A 350 5.64 -2.11 13.05
N LEU A 351 6.85 -2.63 13.12
CA LEU A 351 7.38 -3.35 14.28
C LEU A 351 8.36 -2.63 15.18
N SER A 352 8.84 -1.41 14.89
CA SER A 352 9.88 -0.81 15.76
C SER A 352 9.38 0.23 16.78
N LEU A 353 8.06 0.34 17.01
CA LEU A 353 7.53 1.05 18.20
C LEU A 353 6.76 0.15 19.17
N ASP A 354 6.10 -0.91 18.69
CA ASP A 354 5.27 -1.79 19.54
C ASP A 354 6.09 -2.53 20.62
N SER A 355 7.40 -2.69 20.38
CA SER A 355 8.35 -3.26 21.34
C SER A 355 8.91 -2.23 22.34
N ILE A 356 8.72 -0.92 22.11
CA ILE A 356 9.33 0.13 22.93
C ILE A 356 8.54 0.28 24.23
N LYS A 357 9.13 -0.16 25.34
CA LYS A 357 8.54 0.00 26.67
C LYS A 357 8.98 1.31 27.29
N LEU A 358 8.14 2.34 27.17
CA LEU A 358 8.33 3.60 27.89
C LEU A 358 7.93 3.42 29.36
N GLN A 359 8.84 3.79 30.27
CA GLN A 359 8.63 3.60 31.72
C GLN A 359 7.60 4.58 32.32
N ASN A 360 7.38 5.73 31.68
CA ASN A 360 6.43 6.74 32.17
C ASN A 360 5.04 6.51 31.54
N PRO A 361 3.99 6.24 32.35
CA PRO A 361 2.64 5.92 31.83
C PRO A 361 2.02 7.00 30.93
N ALA A 362 2.24 8.28 31.23
CA ALA A 362 1.69 9.38 30.44
C ALA A 362 2.35 9.46 29.06
N VAL A 363 3.67 9.27 29.01
CA VAL A 363 4.45 9.26 27.76
C VAL A 363 4.11 8.01 26.94
N ALA A 364 4.02 6.85 27.60
CA ALA A 364 3.62 5.59 26.97
C ALA A 364 2.21 5.67 26.38
N GLY A 365 1.25 6.23 27.13
CA GLY A 365 -0.12 6.40 26.67
C GLY A 365 -0.22 7.30 25.44
N ALA A 366 0.46 8.45 25.44
CA ALA A 366 0.49 9.35 24.30
C ALA A 366 1.11 8.71 23.05
N PHE A 367 2.19 7.94 23.23
CA PHE A 367 2.86 7.25 22.14
C PHE A 367 2.00 6.13 21.54
N ASN A 368 1.43 5.29 22.40
CA ASN A 368 0.56 4.18 21.98
C ASN A 368 -0.72 4.69 21.31
N PHE A 369 -1.26 5.81 21.78
CA PHE A 369 -2.40 6.46 21.12
C PHE A 369 -2.04 7.02 19.75
N ALA A 370 -0.86 7.64 19.58
CA ALA A 370 -0.40 8.01 18.24
C ALA A 370 -0.27 6.76 17.36
N LEU A 371 0.29 5.67 17.88
CA LEU A 371 0.46 4.42 17.13
C LEU A 371 -0.84 3.77 16.69
N SER A 372 -1.89 3.80 17.51
CA SER A 372 -3.19 3.23 17.12
C SER A 372 -3.82 3.95 15.92
N LEU A 373 -3.42 5.20 15.66
CA LEU A 373 -3.90 6.00 14.53
C LEU A 373 -3.02 5.87 13.27
N ARG A 374 -1.88 5.18 13.36
CA ARG A 374 -0.89 5.00 12.28
C ARG A 374 -1.49 4.31 11.05
N ASP A 375 -2.25 3.25 11.26
CA ASP A 375 -2.78 2.45 10.14
C ASP A 375 -3.86 3.21 9.36
N ILE A 376 -4.61 4.10 10.03
CA ILE A 376 -5.53 5.04 9.37
C ILE A 376 -4.75 5.98 8.46
N PHE A 377 -3.62 6.50 8.95
CA PHE A 377 -2.74 7.35 8.16
C PHE A 377 -2.12 6.61 6.97
N TYR A 378 -1.67 5.36 7.13
CA TYR A 378 -1.16 4.54 6.03
C TYR A 378 -2.22 4.26 4.96
N LYS A 379 -3.45 3.92 5.38
CA LYS A 379 -4.58 3.78 4.45
C LYS A 379 -4.84 5.07 3.69
N SER A 380 -4.70 6.24 4.34
CA SER A 380 -4.85 7.55 3.68
C SER A 380 -3.76 7.88 2.66
N ILE A 381 -2.55 7.35 2.82
CA ILE A 381 -1.48 7.47 1.82
C ILE A 381 -1.77 6.52 0.65
N GLY A 382 -2.13 5.27 0.94
CA GLY A 382 -2.40 4.26 -0.08
C GLY A 382 -3.63 4.56 -0.94
N ALA A 383 -4.61 5.28 -0.41
CA ALA A 383 -5.83 5.67 -1.12
C ALA A 383 -5.75 7.04 -1.84
N GLY A 384 -4.61 7.73 -1.81
CA GLY A 384 -4.52 9.12 -2.25
C GLY A 384 -4.17 9.30 -3.73
N ASP A 385 -4.98 10.05 -4.48
CA ASP A 385 -4.73 10.51 -5.86
C ASP A 385 -3.61 11.58 -5.98
N ALA A 386 -2.89 11.89 -4.89
CA ALA A 386 -1.89 12.95 -4.87
C ALA A 386 -0.49 12.41 -5.20
N GLU A 387 0.17 13.00 -6.20
CA GLU A 387 1.52 12.63 -6.67
C GLU A 387 2.56 12.49 -5.54
N VAL A 388 2.44 13.30 -4.48
CA VAL A 388 3.33 13.26 -3.30
C VAL A 388 3.18 11.98 -2.48
N ASP A 389 1.97 11.41 -2.39
CA ASP A 389 1.70 10.18 -1.63
C ASP A 389 2.15 8.93 -2.42
N GLN A 390 1.93 8.93 -3.74
CA GLN A 390 2.46 7.89 -4.63
C GLN A 390 4.00 7.86 -4.59
N ARG A 391 4.66 9.03 -4.51
CA ARG A 391 6.12 9.12 -4.34
C ARG A 391 6.61 8.55 -3.01
N LEU A 392 5.91 8.81 -1.91
CA LEU A 392 6.24 8.22 -0.61
C LEU A 392 6.09 6.69 -0.65
N ASN A 393 5.06 6.19 -1.33
CA ASN A 393 4.85 4.77 -1.55
C ASN A 393 6.02 4.16 -2.38
N ASP A 394 6.41 4.78 -3.49
CA ASP A 394 7.53 4.35 -4.34
C ASP A 394 8.89 4.29 -3.62
N LEU A 395 9.12 5.23 -2.69
CA LEU A 395 10.36 5.32 -1.92
C LEU A 395 10.44 4.30 -0.78
N VAL A 396 9.31 3.78 -0.33
CA VAL A 396 9.19 2.93 0.84
C VAL A 396 8.89 1.47 0.46
N VAL A 397 7.92 1.25 -0.41
CA VAL A 397 7.42 -0.06 -0.84
C VAL A 397 8.18 -0.59 -2.05
N ARG A 398 8.20 0.16 -3.16
CA ARG A 398 8.94 -0.28 -4.37
C ARG A 398 10.44 -0.35 -4.10
N ARG A 399 10.92 0.29 -3.03
CA ARG A 399 12.30 0.16 -2.54
C ARG A 399 12.66 -1.27 -2.12
N GLU A 400 11.72 -2.09 -1.66
CA GLU A 400 11.98 -3.49 -1.31
C GLU A 400 12.29 -4.30 -2.56
N ILE A 401 11.43 -4.22 -3.58
CA ILE A 401 11.66 -4.83 -4.90
C ILE A 401 12.96 -4.31 -5.52
N LYS A 402 13.27 -3.01 -5.36
CA LYS A 402 14.53 -2.42 -5.84
C LYS A 402 15.78 -2.99 -5.15
N GLN A 403 15.67 -3.53 -3.94
CA GLN A 403 16.80 -4.11 -3.19
C GLN A 403 17.03 -5.59 -3.48
N LEU A 404 16.05 -6.29 -4.07
CA LEU A 404 16.22 -7.68 -4.47
C LEU A 404 17.36 -7.80 -5.50
N ASP A 405 18.22 -8.79 -5.27
CA ASP A 405 19.34 -9.16 -6.13
C ASP A 405 18.85 -10.13 -7.21
N ILE A 406 18.13 -9.58 -8.19
CA ILE A 406 17.46 -10.31 -9.27
C ILE A 406 17.79 -9.67 -10.62
N ASP A 407 17.56 -10.39 -11.71
CA ASP A 407 17.78 -9.89 -13.07
C ASP A 407 17.02 -8.57 -13.32
N GLU A 408 17.70 -7.56 -13.87
CA GLU A 408 17.12 -6.22 -14.07
C GLU A 408 15.92 -6.21 -15.05
N ARG A 409 15.82 -7.18 -15.96
CA ARG A 409 14.65 -7.35 -16.83
C ARG A 409 13.45 -7.86 -16.03
N VAL A 410 13.65 -8.89 -15.21
CA VAL A 410 12.62 -9.42 -14.29
C VAL A 410 12.14 -8.32 -13.35
N LYS A 411 13.07 -7.55 -12.80
CA LYS A 411 12.79 -6.43 -11.91
C LYS A 411 11.92 -5.35 -12.57
N ARG A 412 12.13 -5.02 -13.85
CA ARG A 412 11.28 -4.07 -14.57
C ARG A 412 9.84 -4.54 -14.70
N VAL A 413 9.65 -5.83 -14.97
CA VAL A 413 8.31 -6.43 -15.06
C VAL A 413 7.61 -6.38 -13.70
N LEU A 414 8.29 -6.86 -12.65
CA LEU A 414 7.73 -6.92 -11.31
C LEU A 414 7.50 -5.54 -10.66
N LEU A 415 8.19 -4.48 -11.08
CA LEU A 415 7.89 -3.13 -10.59
C LEU A 415 6.47 -2.65 -10.93
N ASN A 416 5.89 -3.17 -12.00
CA ASN A 416 4.58 -2.74 -12.52
C ASN A 416 3.53 -3.85 -12.52
N THR A 417 3.95 -5.11 -12.39
CA THR A 417 3.09 -6.29 -12.51
C THR A 417 3.23 -7.16 -11.26
N PRO A 418 2.16 -7.35 -10.48
CA PRO A 418 2.18 -8.32 -9.39
C PRO A 418 2.40 -9.72 -9.95
N LEU A 419 3.37 -10.45 -9.41
CA LEU A 419 3.42 -11.90 -9.60
C LEU A 419 2.28 -12.53 -8.80
N ILE A 420 1.35 -13.19 -9.48
CA ILE A 420 0.16 -13.82 -8.89
C ILE A 420 0.25 -15.32 -9.10
N ASP A 421 0.39 -16.04 -8.00
CA ASP A 421 0.35 -17.50 -8.01
C ASP A 421 -1.08 -18.01 -7.81
N GLY A 422 -1.48 -18.96 -8.67
CA GLY A 422 -2.83 -19.48 -8.77
C GLY A 422 -3.25 -20.48 -7.71
N HIS A 423 -2.31 -21.11 -7.00
CA HIS A 423 -2.61 -22.20 -6.07
C HIS A 423 -1.46 -22.49 -5.09
N ASN A 424 -1.73 -22.32 -3.79
CA ASN A 424 -0.79 -22.62 -2.70
C ASN A 424 -1.53 -23.15 -1.46
N ASP A 425 -1.12 -24.30 -0.96
CA ASP A 425 -1.76 -25.05 0.12
C ASP A 425 -1.20 -24.75 1.52
N LEU A 426 -0.53 -23.62 1.71
CA LEU A 426 -0.09 -23.18 3.04
C LEU A 426 -1.19 -23.34 4.11
N PRO A 427 -2.49 -23.01 3.90
CA PRO A 427 -3.54 -23.22 4.91
C PRO A 427 -3.70 -24.67 5.37
N GLN A 428 -3.36 -25.65 4.54
CA GLN A 428 -3.39 -27.06 4.90
C GLN A 428 -2.35 -27.40 5.96
N GLN A 429 -1.17 -26.77 5.92
CA GLN A 429 -0.07 -27.04 6.84
C GLN A 429 -0.45 -26.84 8.32
N PRO A 430 -0.96 -25.67 8.76
CA PRO A 430 -1.39 -25.49 10.14
C PRO A 430 -2.67 -26.26 10.49
N ARG A 431 -3.56 -26.54 9.52
CA ARG A 431 -4.70 -27.44 9.75
C ARG A 431 -4.22 -28.83 10.15
N ALA A 432 -3.36 -29.44 9.33
CA ALA A 432 -2.88 -30.80 9.52
C ALA A 432 -1.89 -30.93 10.69
N CYS A 433 -0.94 -30.00 10.81
CA CYS A 433 0.13 -30.10 11.81
C CYS A 433 -0.27 -29.55 13.19
N PHE A 434 -1.16 -28.56 13.23
CA PHE A 434 -1.43 -27.78 14.44
C PHE A 434 -2.92 -27.64 14.77
N HIS A 435 -3.79 -28.38 14.08
CA HIS A 435 -5.25 -28.33 14.27
C HIS A 435 -5.80 -26.90 14.19
N GLY A 436 -5.30 -26.13 13.23
CA GLY A 436 -5.71 -24.75 12.95
C GLY A 436 -5.17 -23.69 13.92
N LYS A 437 -4.29 -24.06 14.85
CA LYS A 437 -3.67 -23.14 15.81
C LYS A 437 -2.46 -22.42 15.20
N ILE A 438 -2.71 -21.23 14.67
CA ILE A 438 -1.70 -20.35 14.05
C ILE A 438 -1.08 -19.33 15.03
N HIS A 439 -1.69 -19.09 16.20
CA HIS A 439 -1.18 -18.16 17.19
C HIS A 439 -0.41 -18.85 18.31
N ASN A 440 0.61 -18.17 18.86
CA ASN A 440 1.43 -18.66 19.98
C ASN A 440 2.04 -20.05 19.72
N ASN A 441 2.35 -20.35 18.46
CA ASN A 441 2.89 -21.64 18.05
C ASN A 441 4.34 -21.47 17.57
N PRO A 442 5.36 -21.85 18.36
CA PRO A 442 6.76 -21.68 17.98
C PRO A 442 7.18 -22.54 16.78
N LYS A 443 6.36 -23.50 16.34
CA LYS A 443 6.60 -24.31 15.14
C LYS A 443 5.97 -23.71 13.87
N PHE A 444 5.19 -22.64 14.01
CA PHE A 444 4.54 -21.93 12.92
C PHE A 444 4.80 -20.43 13.10
N ASP A 445 6.05 -20.01 12.87
CA ASP A 445 6.43 -18.61 12.86
C ASP A 445 6.36 -18.07 11.43
N PHE A 446 5.15 -17.79 10.96
CA PHE A 446 4.94 -17.31 9.59
C PHE A 446 5.66 -15.98 9.31
N ALA A 447 5.88 -15.16 10.34
CA ALA A 447 6.52 -13.85 10.22
C ALA A 447 8.03 -13.92 10.05
N ASN A 448 8.70 -14.83 10.77
CA ASN A 448 10.17 -14.95 10.72
C ASN A 448 10.64 -16.18 9.93
N GLY A 449 9.71 -17.02 9.48
CA GLY A 449 9.97 -18.26 8.80
C GLY A 449 10.02 -19.47 9.73
N PHE A 450 9.78 -20.64 9.16
CA PHE A 450 9.74 -21.91 9.88
C PHE A 450 10.34 -23.04 9.05
N GLU A 451 10.84 -24.06 9.74
CA GLU A 451 11.70 -25.10 9.15
C GLU A 451 10.97 -26.00 8.12
N ARG A 452 9.67 -26.27 8.35
CA ARG A 452 8.90 -27.21 7.53
C ARG A 452 7.79 -26.50 6.77
N GLY A 453 7.98 -26.33 5.46
CA GLY A 453 7.01 -25.74 4.55
C GLY A 453 7.72 -25.04 3.41
N MET A 454 6.96 -24.59 2.43
CA MET A 454 7.43 -23.92 1.21
C MET A 454 7.07 -22.43 1.23
N THR A 455 6.24 -21.99 2.18
CA THR A 455 5.73 -20.63 2.22
C THR A 455 5.85 -20.00 3.60
N ASP A 456 6.56 -18.87 3.67
CA ASP A 456 6.53 -17.93 4.80
C ASP A 456 6.71 -16.49 4.33
N ILE A 457 6.48 -15.52 5.21
CA ILE A 457 6.56 -14.09 4.85
C ILE A 457 7.94 -13.74 4.28
N PRO A 458 9.08 -14.10 4.92
CA PRO A 458 10.40 -13.80 4.36
C PRO A 458 10.60 -14.35 2.94
N ARG A 459 10.23 -15.61 2.69
CA ARG A 459 10.37 -16.23 1.36
C ARG A 459 9.42 -15.63 0.34
N LEU A 460 8.17 -15.29 0.70
CA LEU A 460 7.23 -14.61 -0.19
C LEU A 460 7.78 -13.25 -0.64
N ARG A 461 8.42 -12.52 0.27
CA ARG A 461 9.09 -11.23 -0.04
C ARG A 461 10.29 -11.42 -0.94
N GLU A 462 11.15 -12.39 -0.66
CA GLU A 462 12.31 -12.72 -1.49
C GLU A 462 11.90 -13.18 -2.89
N GLY A 463 10.79 -13.91 -2.99
CA GLY A 463 10.15 -14.33 -4.24
C GLY A 463 9.43 -13.24 -5.01
N ALA A 464 9.33 -12.03 -4.44
CA ALA A 464 8.59 -10.89 -5.00
C ALA A 464 7.11 -11.21 -5.34
N VAL A 465 6.48 -12.08 -4.56
CA VAL A 465 5.05 -12.42 -4.72
C VAL A 465 4.20 -11.18 -4.48
N GLY A 466 3.32 -10.87 -5.43
CA GLY A 466 2.41 -9.72 -5.38
C GLY A 466 0.94 -10.08 -5.15
N GLY A 467 0.56 -11.30 -5.51
CA GLY A 467 -0.74 -11.88 -5.16
C GLY A 467 -0.65 -13.39 -5.00
N GLN A 468 -1.58 -13.94 -4.22
CA GLN A 468 -1.65 -15.37 -3.93
C GLN A 468 -3.11 -15.78 -3.82
N PHE A 469 -3.48 -16.84 -4.53
CA PHE A 469 -4.67 -17.60 -4.17
C PHE A 469 -4.30 -18.70 -3.18
N TRP A 470 -4.91 -18.66 -2.00
CA TRP A 470 -4.75 -19.65 -0.94
C TRP A 470 -5.77 -20.77 -1.12
N SER A 471 -5.27 -22.00 -1.24
CA SER A 471 -6.08 -23.19 -1.43
C SER A 471 -6.70 -23.66 -0.11
N ILE A 472 -7.99 -24.00 -0.19
CA ILE A 472 -8.77 -24.67 0.83
C ILE A 472 -8.92 -26.12 0.37
N CYS A 473 -8.01 -26.97 0.83
CA CYS A 473 -7.99 -28.39 0.57
C CYS A 473 -8.38 -29.21 1.82
N VAL A 474 -9.52 -29.90 1.74
CA VAL A 474 -9.93 -30.95 2.68
C VAL A 474 -9.82 -32.31 1.98
N PRO A 475 -9.11 -33.30 2.57
CA PRO A 475 -8.92 -34.60 1.93
C PRO A 475 -10.21 -35.32 1.55
N CYS A 476 -10.23 -35.96 0.37
CA CYS A 476 -11.32 -36.83 -0.08
C CYS A 476 -11.60 -37.99 0.89
N LEU A 477 -12.87 -38.46 0.92
CA LEU A 477 -13.23 -39.69 1.61
C LEU A 477 -12.58 -40.90 0.92
N ARG A 478 -12.22 -41.91 1.71
CA ARG A 478 -11.67 -43.18 1.19
C ARG A 478 -12.75 -44.19 0.77
N SER A 479 -14.02 -43.93 1.09
CA SER A 479 -15.15 -44.82 0.81
C SER A 479 -15.58 -44.79 -0.66
N ALA A 480 -16.44 -45.73 -1.05
CA ALA A 480 -17.05 -45.75 -2.37
C ALA A 480 -17.75 -44.40 -2.65
N GLU A 481 -17.50 -43.84 -3.83
CA GLU A 481 -18.00 -42.54 -4.29
C GLU A 481 -19.50 -42.62 -4.66
N ASN A 482 -20.35 -42.99 -3.70
CA ASN A 482 -21.82 -43.02 -3.84
C ASN A 482 -22.48 -41.70 -3.39
N PHE A 483 -21.68 -40.77 -2.87
CA PHE A 483 -22.04 -39.40 -2.49
C PHE A 483 -23.13 -39.26 -1.40
N SER A 484 -23.63 -40.36 -0.84
CA SER A 484 -24.81 -40.39 0.04
C SER A 484 -24.49 -40.40 1.53
N THR A 485 -23.21 -40.43 1.89
CA THR A 485 -22.81 -40.57 3.29
C THR A 485 -22.84 -39.21 4.00
N ALA A 486 -23.15 -39.22 5.31
CA ALA A 486 -23.31 -37.99 6.08
C ALA A 486 -22.00 -37.18 6.19
N GLU A 487 -20.84 -37.82 6.04
CA GLU A 487 -19.51 -37.22 6.12
C GLU A 487 -19.26 -36.14 5.07
N TYR A 488 -20.01 -36.10 3.96
CA TYR A 488 -19.95 -34.95 3.03
C TYR A 488 -20.41 -33.64 3.69
N SER A 489 -21.28 -33.72 4.71
CA SER A 489 -21.65 -32.55 5.53
C SER A 489 -20.50 -32.13 6.46
N ASP A 490 -19.72 -33.08 7.00
CA ASP A 490 -18.52 -32.78 7.79
C ASP A 490 -17.46 -32.09 6.94
N MET A 491 -17.32 -32.47 5.66
CA MET A 491 -16.39 -31.80 4.73
C MET A 491 -16.74 -30.33 4.51
N ALA A 492 -18.03 -29.99 4.49
CA ALA A 492 -18.46 -28.60 4.41
C ALA A 492 -18.11 -27.79 5.67
N ARG A 493 -18.27 -28.39 6.86
CA ARG A 493 -17.76 -27.79 8.11
C ARG A 493 -16.26 -27.55 8.01
N ASP A 494 -15.51 -28.60 7.64
CA ASP A 494 -14.05 -28.58 7.58
C ASP A 494 -13.52 -27.53 6.59
N ALA A 495 -14.20 -27.34 5.46
CA ALA A 495 -13.88 -26.29 4.50
C ALA A 495 -14.13 -24.89 5.07
N ILE A 496 -15.26 -24.67 5.77
CA ILE A 496 -15.54 -23.40 6.45
C ILE A 496 -14.49 -23.10 7.52
N GLU A 497 -14.08 -24.09 8.32
CA GLU A 497 -13.01 -23.91 9.32
C GLU A 497 -11.66 -23.56 8.69
N GLN A 498 -11.36 -24.10 7.51
CA GLN A 498 -10.12 -23.81 6.80
C GLN A 498 -10.19 -22.45 6.08
N ILE A 499 -11.35 -22.02 5.59
CA ILE A 499 -11.59 -20.64 5.16
C ILE A 499 -11.35 -19.68 6.33
N ASP A 500 -11.95 -19.94 7.49
CA ASP A 500 -11.73 -19.15 8.71
C ASP A 500 -10.25 -19.09 9.10
N LEU A 501 -9.54 -20.23 9.04
CA LEU A 501 -8.10 -20.26 9.27
C LEU A 501 -7.35 -19.32 8.35
N THR A 502 -7.62 -19.37 7.05
CA THR A 502 -6.99 -18.51 6.05
C THR A 502 -7.32 -17.04 6.30
N LEU A 503 -8.57 -16.72 6.63
CA LEU A 503 -8.98 -15.36 6.97
C LEU A 503 -8.20 -14.85 8.20
N ARG A 504 -8.17 -15.63 9.29
CA ARG A 504 -7.39 -15.28 10.48
C ARG A 504 -5.89 -15.15 10.18
N LEU A 505 -5.34 -16.00 9.31
CA LEU A 505 -3.95 -15.90 8.89
C LEU A 505 -3.67 -14.56 8.19
N VAL A 506 -4.50 -14.18 7.21
CA VAL A 506 -4.39 -12.90 6.50
C VAL A 506 -4.57 -11.72 7.46
N GLU A 507 -5.58 -11.77 8.32
CA GLU A 507 -5.89 -10.73 9.32
C GLU A 507 -4.83 -10.57 10.40
N SER A 508 -4.03 -11.62 10.65
CA SER A 508 -2.92 -11.59 11.62
C SER A 508 -1.73 -10.76 11.13
N TYR A 509 -1.60 -10.55 9.82
CA TYR A 509 -0.47 -9.83 9.21
C TYR A 509 -0.94 -8.78 8.20
N PRO A 510 -1.73 -7.77 8.64
CA PRO A 510 -2.36 -6.78 7.75
C PRO A 510 -1.34 -5.86 7.02
N GLU A 511 -0.06 -5.96 7.36
CA GLU A 511 1.08 -5.33 6.66
C GLU A 511 1.64 -6.10 5.51
N THR A 512 1.35 -7.38 5.51
CA THR A 512 1.86 -8.28 4.50
C THR A 512 0.73 -8.65 3.59
N PHE A 513 -0.46 -8.88 4.11
CA PHE A 513 -1.58 -9.40 3.35
C PHE A 513 -2.79 -8.45 3.39
N GLU A 514 -3.55 -8.44 2.31
CA GLU A 514 -4.92 -7.93 2.29
C GLU A 514 -5.78 -8.88 1.46
N LEU A 515 -6.94 -9.27 2.01
CA LEU A 515 -7.90 -10.08 1.27
C LEU A 515 -8.53 -9.24 0.15
N VAL A 516 -8.54 -9.78 -1.06
CA VAL A 516 -9.17 -9.18 -2.25
C VAL A 516 -10.42 -9.94 -2.65
N ASN A 517 -11.46 -9.16 -2.96
CA ASN A 517 -12.74 -9.68 -3.42
C ASN A 517 -12.92 -9.54 -4.95
N GLY A 518 -11.96 -8.94 -5.64
CA GLY A 518 -11.97 -8.70 -7.07
C GLY A 518 -10.57 -8.33 -7.59
N PRO A 519 -10.37 -8.32 -8.91
CA PRO A 519 -9.08 -8.08 -9.55
C PRO A 519 -8.64 -6.60 -9.53
N ASP A 520 -9.55 -5.65 -9.32
CA ASP A 520 -9.25 -4.22 -9.44
C ASP A 520 -8.45 -3.67 -8.25
N ASP A 521 -8.61 -4.25 -7.07
CA ASP A 521 -7.85 -3.85 -5.87
C ASP A 521 -6.43 -4.44 -5.84
N VAL A 522 -6.17 -5.51 -6.60
CA VAL A 522 -4.91 -6.26 -6.56
C VAL A 522 -3.72 -5.36 -6.84
N LYS A 523 -3.82 -4.50 -7.86
CA LYS A 523 -2.74 -3.59 -8.23
C LYS A 523 -2.46 -2.56 -7.14
N ASN A 524 -3.52 -1.96 -6.55
CA ASN A 524 -3.38 -0.96 -5.49
C ASN A 524 -2.75 -1.57 -4.23
N ILE A 525 -3.15 -2.80 -3.87
CA ILE A 525 -2.58 -3.54 -2.75
C ILE A 525 -1.11 -3.86 -3.01
N TYR A 526 -0.78 -4.33 -4.21
CA TYR A 526 0.60 -4.60 -4.61
C TYR A 526 1.47 -3.34 -4.55
N GLU A 527 0.98 -2.23 -5.09
CA GLU A 527 1.65 -0.94 -5.04
C GLU A 527 1.82 -0.42 -3.61
N SER A 528 0.96 -0.82 -2.65
CA SER A 528 1.12 -0.54 -1.22
C SER A 528 2.11 -1.46 -0.49
N GLY A 529 2.69 -2.43 -1.19
CA GLY A 529 3.73 -3.32 -0.66
C GLY A 529 3.15 -4.49 0.10
N ARG A 530 1.89 -4.80 -0.16
CA ARG A 530 1.18 -5.94 0.39
C ARG A 530 0.95 -6.96 -0.71
N ILE A 531 0.69 -8.17 -0.28
CA ILE A 531 0.36 -9.31 -1.12
C ILE A 531 -1.16 -9.40 -1.14
N ALA A 532 -1.74 -9.29 -2.32
CA ALA A 532 -3.17 -9.47 -2.50
C ALA A 532 -3.53 -10.95 -2.32
N CYS A 533 -4.38 -11.25 -1.36
CA CYS A 533 -4.77 -12.61 -1.02
C CYS A 533 -6.18 -12.91 -1.49
N SER A 534 -6.36 -14.01 -2.20
CA SER A 534 -7.66 -14.56 -2.57
C SER A 534 -7.77 -16.00 -2.05
N ILE A 535 -8.97 -16.57 -2.06
CA ILE A 535 -9.24 -17.91 -1.52
C ILE A 535 -9.84 -18.79 -2.61
N GLY A 536 -9.40 -20.04 -2.71
CA GLY A 536 -9.93 -21.02 -3.64
C GLY A 536 -10.31 -22.33 -2.96
N ILE A 537 -11.41 -22.96 -3.39
CA ILE A 537 -11.87 -24.26 -2.88
C ILE A 537 -11.35 -25.36 -3.80
N GLU A 538 -10.57 -26.30 -3.28
CA GLU A 538 -9.98 -27.38 -4.06
C GLU A 538 -10.83 -28.66 -4.04
N GLY A 539 -12.01 -28.59 -4.67
CA GLY A 539 -12.91 -29.73 -4.85
C GLY A 539 -14.30 -29.54 -4.23
N LEU A 540 -15.35 -29.77 -5.03
CA LEU A 540 -16.74 -29.58 -4.59
C LEU A 540 -17.30 -30.68 -3.68
N HIS A 541 -16.52 -31.71 -3.33
CA HIS A 541 -16.89 -32.59 -2.21
C HIS A 541 -17.05 -31.79 -0.90
N MET A 542 -16.33 -30.68 -0.78
CA MET A 542 -16.47 -29.71 0.32
C MET A 542 -17.79 -28.92 0.29
N ALA A 543 -18.53 -28.92 -0.82
CA ALA A 543 -19.82 -28.23 -0.89
C ALA A 543 -20.97 -29.03 -0.29
N GLY A 544 -20.73 -30.22 0.29
CA GLY A 544 -21.76 -31.05 0.92
C GLY A 544 -22.96 -31.32 0.01
N ASN A 545 -22.70 -31.52 -1.29
CA ASN A 545 -23.71 -31.69 -2.34
C ASN A 545 -24.73 -30.54 -2.44
N SER A 546 -24.34 -29.31 -2.08
CA SER A 546 -25.24 -28.15 -2.00
C SER A 546 -24.74 -26.94 -2.80
N ILE A 547 -25.54 -26.49 -3.77
CA ILE A 547 -25.34 -25.22 -4.49
C ILE A 547 -25.39 -24.03 -3.51
N GLY A 548 -26.21 -24.13 -2.46
CA GLY A 548 -26.29 -23.11 -1.41
C GLY A 548 -24.96 -22.90 -0.67
N ILE A 549 -24.17 -23.97 -0.50
CA ILE A 549 -22.84 -23.88 0.13
C ILE A 549 -21.83 -23.22 -0.82
N ILE A 550 -21.91 -23.43 -2.13
CA ILE A 550 -21.09 -22.69 -3.12
C ILE A 550 -21.34 -21.18 -3.01
N ARG A 551 -22.60 -20.75 -2.88
CA ARG A 551 -22.94 -19.34 -2.60
C ARG A 551 -22.38 -18.86 -1.25
N ALA A 552 -22.40 -19.71 -0.23
CA ALA A 552 -21.85 -19.37 1.09
C ALA A 552 -20.34 -19.17 1.02
N PHE A 553 -19.61 -20.05 0.33
CA PHE A 553 -18.17 -19.89 0.06
C PHE A 553 -17.87 -18.54 -0.60
N TYR A 554 -18.61 -18.17 -1.64
CA TYR A 554 -18.43 -16.87 -2.31
C TYR A 554 -18.58 -15.68 -1.35
N ARG A 555 -19.59 -15.73 -0.47
CA ARG A 555 -19.83 -14.69 0.56
C ARG A 555 -18.73 -14.63 1.62
N LEU A 556 -18.03 -15.74 1.86
CA LEU A 556 -16.89 -15.81 2.77
C LEU A 556 -15.57 -15.35 2.12
N GLY A 557 -15.57 -14.95 0.86
CA GLY A 557 -14.39 -14.43 0.15
C GLY A 557 -13.76 -15.40 -0.84
N VAL A 558 -14.32 -16.60 -1.05
CA VAL A 558 -13.83 -17.54 -2.07
C VAL A 558 -14.08 -16.99 -3.48
N ARG A 559 -13.10 -17.13 -4.37
CA ARG A 559 -13.15 -16.60 -5.74
C ARG A 559 -12.87 -17.61 -6.84
N TYR A 560 -12.39 -18.81 -6.51
CA TYR A 560 -12.52 -19.95 -7.41
C TYR A 560 -12.96 -21.21 -6.68
N CYS A 561 -13.54 -22.14 -7.43
CA CYS A 561 -13.77 -23.51 -6.99
C CYS A 561 -13.25 -24.49 -8.04
N THR A 562 -12.31 -25.35 -7.64
CA THR A 562 -11.94 -26.56 -8.38
C THR A 562 -13.10 -27.55 -8.29
N LEU A 563 -13.55 -28.09 -9.42
CA LEU A 563 -14.74 -28.96 -9.40
C LEU A 563 -14.51 -30.27 -8.64
N THR A 564 -13.33 -30.86 -8.78
CA THR A 564 -12.93 -32.11 -8.14
C THR A 564 -11.54 -31.98 -7.53
N HIS A 565 -11.18 -32.86 -6.60
CA HIS A 565 -9.78 -33.10 -6.25
C HIS A 565 -9.38 -34.48 -6.80
N VAL A 566 -8.76 -35.36 -6.01
CA VAL A 566 -8.40 -36.72 -6.45
C VAL A 566 -9.57 -37.72 -6.53
N CYS A 567 -10.77 -37.32 -6.09
CA CYS A 567 -11.99 -38.13 -6.04
C CYS A 567 -13.10 -37.52 -6.91
N ASN A 568 -14.01 -38.36 -7.41
CA ASN A 568 -15.28 -37.86 -7.94
C ASN A 568 -16.14 -37.34 -6.79
N ASN A 569 -17.12 -36.51 -7.11
CA ASN A 569 -18.13 -36.04 -6.16
C ASN A 569 -19.49 -35.95 -6.86
N ALA A 570 -20.53 -35.50 -6.16
CA ALA A 570 -21.89 -35.38 -6.71
C ALA A 570 -21.99 -34.44 -7.92
N PHE A 571 -20.97 -33.63 -8.21
CA PHE A 571 -20.96 -32.62 -9.27
C PHE A 571 -20.19 -33.10 -10.50
N ALA A 572 -19.05 -33.78 -10.34
CA ALA A 572 -18.13 -34.04 -11.43
C ALA A 572 -17.20 -35.24 -11.21
N ASP A 573 -16.64 -35.73 -12.32
CA ASP A 573 -15.61 -36.78 -12.36
C ASP A 573 -14.18 -36.21 -12.36
N SER A 574 -13.32 -36.79 -11.52
CA SER A 574 -11.89 -36.51 -11.38
C SER A 574 -11.05 -37.31 -12.38
N SER A 575 -9.95 -36.72 -12.85
CA SER A 575 -8.94 -37.39 -13.70
C SER A 575 -8.22 -38.55 -13.01
N THR A 576 -8.22 -38.58 -11.67
CA THR A 576 -7.44 -39.55 -10.88
C THR A 576 -8.29 -40.38 -9.94
N SER A 577 -9.63 -40.34 -10.05
CA SER A 577 -10.50 -41.18 -9.23
C SER A 577 -10.15 -42.65 -9.42
N LYS A 578 -10.03 -43.38 -8.30
CA LYS A 578 -9.69 -44.80 -8.30
C LYS A 578 -10.83 -45.69 -8.77
N VAL A 579 -12.06 -45.18 -8.77
CA VAL A 579 -13.25 -45.94 -9.21
C VAL A 579 -13.63 -45.65 -10.66
N GLY A 580 -12.88 -44.81 -11.37
CA GLY A 580 -13.17 -44.40 -12.73
C GLY A 580 -14.28 -43.34 -12.80
N ALA A 581 -14.77 -43.04 -14.00
CA ALA A 581 -15.84 -42.06 -14.20
C ALA A 581 -17.20 -42.58 -13.67
N VAL A 582 -17.95 -41.71 -12.99
CA VAL A 582 -19.30 -41.99 -12.48
C VAL A 582 -20.36 -41.25 -13.29
N HIS A 583 -20.07 -40.02 -13.73
CA HIS A 583 -21.01 -39.15 -14.44
C HIS A 583 -20.76 -39.09 -15.96
N GLY A 584 -19.58 -39.48 -16.42
CA GLY A 584 -19.10 -39.19 -17.78
C GLY A 584 -18.79 -37.70 -17.95
N GLY A 585 -18.17 -37.07 -16.94
CA GLY A 585 -17.88 -35.64 -16.91
C GLY A 585 -18.65 -34.92 -15.82
N LEU A 586 -19.60 -34.05 -16.20
CA LEU A 586 -20.48 -33.31 -15.29
C LEU A 586 -21.79 -34.07 -15.02
N SER A 587 -22.16 -34.16 -13.75
CA SER A 587 -23.51 -34.59 -13.34
C SER A 587 -24.57 -33.51 -13.64
N LYS A 588 -25.85 -33.82 -13.43
CA LYS A 588 -26.92 -32.81 -13.49
C LYS A 588 -26.64 -31.65 -12.51
N LEU A 589 -26.29 -31.97 -11.27
CA LEU A 589 -25.95 -30.98 -10.25
C LEU A 589 -24.66 -30.20 -10.61
N GLY A 590 -23.70 -30.85 -11.26
CA GLY A 590 -22.49 -30.20 -11.75
C GLY A 590 -22.78 -29.12 -12.78
N ARG A 591 -23.65 -29.40 -13.76
CA ARG A 591 -24.10 -28.40 -14.75
C ARG A 591 -24.76 -27.21 -14.08
N SER A 592 -25.62 -27.46 -13.08
CA SER A 592 -26.26 -26.44 -12.25
C SER A 592 -25.23 -25.61 -11.46
N ALA A 593 -24.16 -26.23 -10.97
CA ALA A 593 -23.07 -25.53 -10.29
C ALA A 593 -22.29 -24.60 -11.24
N ILE A 594 -22.02 -25.01 -12.49
CA ILE A 594 -21.36 -24.13 -13.48
C ILE A 594 -22.18 -22.85 -13.70
N VAL A 595 -23.50 -23.01 -13.90
CA VAL A 595 -24.41 -21.87 -14.11
C VAL A 595 -24.40 -20.94 -12.89
N GLU A 596 -24.48 -21.49 -11.68
CA GLU A 596 -24.47 -20.67 -10.46
C GLU A 596 -23.13 -19.96 -10.26
N MET A 597 -22.00 -20.62 -10.55
CA MET A 597 -20.68 -20.02 -10.44
C MET A 597 -20.49 -18.87 -11.44
N ASN A 598 -20.92 -19.03 -12.69
CA ASN A 598 -20.96 -17.93 -13.66
C ASN A 598 -21.85 -16.77 -13.15
N ARG A 599 -23.03 -17.08 -12.62
CA ARG A 599 -24.00 -16.08 -12.13
C ARG A 599 -23.46 -15.24 -10.97
N ILE A 600 -22.71 -15.84 -10.04
CA ILE A 600 -22.15 -15.14 -8.88
C ILE A 600 -20.75 -14.55 -9.14
N GLY A 601 -20.11 -14.91 -10.26
CA GLY A 601 -18.74 -14.48 -10.56
C GLY A 601 -17.68 -15.27 -9.78
N MET A 602 -17.94 -16.56 -9.53
CA MET A 602 -16.95 -17.52 -9.06
C MET A 602 -16.17 -18.06 -10.26
N ILE A 603 -14.84 -18.01 -10.22
CA ILE A 603 -14.00 -18.61 -11.26
C ILE A 603 -14.19 -20.13 -11.18
N VAL A 604 -14.54 -20.75 -12.31
CA VAL A 604 -14.60 -22.20 -12.41
C VAL A 604 -13.17 -22.71 -12.65
N ASP A 605 -12.65 -23.48 -11.70
CA ASP A 605 -11.35 -24.13 -11.84
C ASP A 605 -11.53 -25.60 -12.26
N ILE A 606 -10.82 -25.98 -13.31
CA ILE A 606 -10.84 -27.30 -13.94
C ILE A 606 -9.48 -28.00 -13.87
N SER A 607 -8.62 -27.60 -12.95
CA SER A 607 -7.61 -28.53 -12.43
C SER A 607 -8.28 -29.77 -11.79
N HIS A 608 -7.57 -30.89 -11.73
CA HIS A 608 -8.02 -32.21 -11.25
C HIS A 608 -9.11 -32.93 -12.04
N VAL A 609 -9.96 -32.26 -12.81
CA VAL A 609 -11.12 -32.88 -13.45
C VAL A 609 -10.74 -33.85 -14.58
N SER A 610 -11.63 -34.79 -14.87
CA SER A 610 -11.51 -35.68 -16.03
C SER A 610 -11.58 -34.91 -17.36
N GLU A 611 -11.05 -35.49 -18.43
CA GLU A 611 -11.08 -34.91 -19.78
C GLU A 611 -12.50 -34.58 -20.25
N ASP A 612 -13.45 -35.51 -20.07
CA ASP A 612 -14.86 -35.29 -20.41
C ASP A 612 -15.48 -34.14 -19.61
N CYS A 613 -15.12 -34.00 -18.33
CA CYS A 613 -15.56 -32.89 -17.50
C CYS A 613 -14.99 -31.56 -18.03
N ALA A 614 -13.68 -31.47 -18.27
CA ALA A 614 -13.04 -30.26 -18.78
C ALA A 614 -13.68 -29.79 -20.09
N LYS A 615 -13.91 -30.73 -21.03
CA LYS A 615 -14.60 -30.45 -22.30
C LYS A 615 -16.00 -29.86 -22.07
N GLN A 616 -16.81 -30.52 -21.25
CA GLN A 616 -18.19 -30.08 -20.99
C GLN A 616 -18.25 -28.73 -20.28
N VAL A 617 -17.30 -28.44 -19.39
CA VAL A 617 -17.21 -27.14 -18.72
C VAL A 617 -16.83 -26.04 -19.71
N LEU A 618 -15.86 -26.28 -20.59
CA LEU A 618 -15.45 -25.31 -21.61
C LEU A 618 -16.57 -25.03 -22.63
N GLU A 619 -17.42 -26.02 -22.93
CA GLU A 619 -18.60 -25.85 -23.78
C GLU A 619 -19.75 -25.12 -23.05
N LEU A 620 -19.91 -25.32 -21.74
CA LEU A 620 -21.04 -24.81 -20.96
C LEU A 620 -20.80 -23.43 -20.35
N SER A 621 -19.58 -23.14 -19.89
CA SER A 621 -19.28 -21.92 -19.13
C SER A 621 -19.38 -20.68 -20.01
N ARG A 622 -20.19 -19.71 -19.59
CA ARG A 622 -20.27 -18.37 -20.18
C ARG A 622 -19.06 -17.52 -19.84
N ALA A 623 -18.40 -17.82 -18.72
CA ALA A 623 -17.25 -17.08 -18.22
C ALA A 623 -15.93 -17.79 -18.51
N PRO A 624 -14.80 -17.05 -18.59
CA PRO A 624 -13.47 -17.62 -18.62
C PRO A 624 -13.22 -18.59 -17.46
N VAL A 625 -12.63 -19.74 -17.75
CA VAL A 625 -12.24 -20.75 -16.77
C VAL A 625 -10.76 -20.69 -16.46
N MET A 626 -10.36 -21.38 -15.40
CA MET A 626 -8.97 -21.49 -14.96
C MET A 626 -8.58 -22.95 -14.83
N PHE A 627 -7.34 -23.29 -15.15
CA PHE A 627 -6.64 -24.42 -14.52
C PHE A 627 -5.67 -23.80 -13.51
N SER A 628 -5.99 -23.87 -12.21
CA SER A 628 -5.23 -23.18 -11.15
C SER A 628 -3.82 -23.74 -10.98
N HIS A 629 -3.61 -25.01 -11.28
CA HIS A 629 -2.31 -25.70 -11.23
C HIS A 629 -2.34 -26.95 -12.14
N SER A 630 -1.98 -26.82 -13.42
CA SER A 630 -1.94 -27.96 -14.35
C SER A 630 -0.90 -27.77 -15.45
N ASN A 631 -0.27 -28.89 -15.84
CA ASN A 631 0.67 -28.96 -16.95
C ASN A 631 -0.01 -29.61 -18.17
N VAL A 632 0.74 -29.95 -19.23
CA VAL A 632 0.19 -30.38 -20.53
C VAL A 632 0.70 -31.74 -21.00
N LYS A 633 -0.19 -32.56 -21.57
CA LYS A 633 0.14 -33.92 -22.04
C LYS A 633 1.07 -33.95 -23.24
N GLY A 634 1.02 -32.92 -24.08
CA GLY A 634 1.93 -32.79 -25.24
C GLY A 634 3.42 -32.75 -24.86
N VAL A 635 3.74 -32.47 -23.59
CA VAL A 635 5.12 -32.50 -23.05
C VAL A 635 5.33 -33.73 -22.15
N PHE A 636 4.42 -34.00 -21.22
CA PHE A 636 4.48 -35.18 -20.35
C PHE A 636 3.09 -35.76 -20.13
N ASP A 637 2.90 -37.00 -20.54
CA ASP A 637 1.60 -37.68 -20.43
C ASP A 637 1.38 -38.23 -19.02
N CYS A 638 0.59 -37.50 -18.22
CA CYS A 638 0.02 -38.00 -16.97
C CYS A 638 -1.45 -37.60 -16.86
N ALA A 639 -2.21 -38.28 -16.00
CA ALA A 639 -3.65 -38.05 -15.87
C ALA A 639 -4.02 -36.62 -15.44
N ARG A 640 -3.14 -35.95 -14.69
CA ARG A 640 -3.35 -34.57 -14.20
C ARG A 640 -3.05 -33.49 -15.25
N ASN A 641 -2.41 -33.85 -16.36
CA ASN A 641 -2.04 -32.89 -17.40
C ASN A 641 -3.14 -32.73 -18.45
N VAL A 642 -3.25 -31.52 -19.00
CA VAL A 642 -4.26 -31.12 -19.98
C VAL A 642 -3.93 -31.71 -21.35
N PRO A 643 -4.84 -32.51 -21.97
CA PRO A 643 -4.70 -32.97 -23.34
C PRO A 643 -4.76 -31.83 -24.36
N ASP A 644 -4.06 -31.97 -25.48
CA ASP A 644 -3.99 -30.97 -26.54
C ASP A 644 -5.36 -30.50 -27.05
N HIS A 645 -6.32 -31.42 -27.25
CA HIS A 645 -7.64 -31.06 -27.75
C HIS A 645 -8.49 -30.30 -26.73
N ILE A 646 -8.22 -30.44 -25.43
CA ILE A 646 -8.83 -29.61 -24.38
C ILE A 646 -8.12 -28.25 -24.32
N LEU A 647 -6.78 -28.27 -24.42
CA LEU A 647 -5.95 -27.07 -24.44
C LEU A 647 -6.37 -26.14 -25.59
N ASP A 648 -6.64 -26.69 -26.78
CA ASP A 648 -7.09 -25.95 -27.97
C ASP A 648 -8.46 -25.25 -27.80
N MET A 649 -9.27 -25.67 -26.82
CA MET A 649 -10.57 -25.04 -26.53
C MET A 649 -10.42 -23.82 -25.60
N VAL A 650 -9.31 -23.67 -24.89
CA VAL A 650 -9.10 -22.61 -23.88
C VAL A 650 -9.19 -21.20 -24.47
N PRO A 651 -8.61 -20.88 -25.65
CA PRO A 651 -8.71 -19.54 -26.22
C PRO A 651 -10.14 -19.10 -26.53
N ALA A 652 -10.99 -20.02 -27.00
CA ALA A 652 -12.39 -19.71 -27.33
C ALA A 652 -13.21 -19.35 -26.07
N ASN A 653 -12.91 -19.99 -24.94
CA ASN A 653 -13.47 -19.65 -23.64
C ASN A 653 -12.78 -18.40 -23.00
N ASN A 654 -11.64 -17.98 -23.53
CA ASN A 654 -10.77 -16.93 -22.99
C ASN A 654 -10.17 -17.27 -21.61
N GLY A 655 -10.03 -18.57 -21.31
CA GLY A 655 -9.50 -19.09 -20.03
C GLY A 655 -7.98 -19.00 -19.90
N ILE A 656 -7.43 -19.63 -18.87
CA ILE A 656 -5.99 -19.66 -18.57
C ILE A 656 -5.54 -21.03 -18.04
N VAL A 657 -4.32 -21.45 -18.40
CA VAL A 657 -3.62 -22.58 -17.81
C VAL A 657 -2.48 -22.06 -16.94
N MET A 658 -2.56 -22.28 -15.63
CA MET A 658 -1.52 -21.89 -14.69
C MET A 658 -0.58 -23.09 -14.45
N VAL A 659 0.65 -22.98 -14.96
CA VAL A 659 1.65 -24.06 -15.00
C VAL A 659 2.16 -24.35 -13.60
N THR A 660 2.24 -25.64 -13.26
CA THR A 660 2.51 -26.12 -11.90
C THR A 660 3.88 -26.76 -11.72
N PHE A 661 4.38 -26.75 -10.47
CA PHE A 661 5.72 -27.22 -10.11
C PHE A 661 5.72 -28.63 -9.50
N VAL A 662 4.60 -29.36 -9.61
CA VAL A 662 4.45 -30.74 -9.14
C VAL A 662 5.42 -31.66 -9.90
N PRO A 663 6.39 -32.31 -9.23
CA PRO A 663 7.37 -33.17 -9.88
C PRO A 663 6.74 -34.31 -10.69
N GLU A 664 5.66 -34.91 -10.19
CA GLU A 664 4.92 -36.00 -10.85
C GLU A 664 4.17 -35.57 -12.11
N HIS A 665 4.03 -34.26 -12.34
CA HIS A 665 3.38 -33.73 -13.53
C HIS A 665 4.36 -33.46 -14.66
N VAL A 666 5.67 -33.62 -14.42
CA VAL A 666 6.72 -33.38 -15.44
C VAL A 666 7.60 -34.60 -15.69
N THR A 667 7.60 -35.59 -14.77
CA THR A 667 8.40 -36.82 -14.92
C THR A 667 7.82 -37.99 -14.10
N THR A 668 8.17 -39.21 -14.50
CA THR A 668 7.78 -40.44 -13.78
C THR A 668 8.49 -40.60 -12.45
N ARG A 669 9.74 -40.13 -12.31
CA ARG A 669 10.52 -40.25 -11.07
C ARG A 669 10.78 -38.86 -10.52
N ARG A 670 10.22 -38.53 -9.35
CA ARG A 670 10.37 -37.22 -8.67
C ARG A 670 11.79 -36.66 -8.67
N ARG A 671 12.81 -37.50 -8.42
CA ARG A 671 14.23 -37.11 -8.40
C ARG A 671 14.79 -36.63 -9.75
N ASP A 672 14.13 -36.95 -10.85
CA ASP A 672 14.54 -36.57 -12.20
C ASP A 672 13.90 -35.24 -12.64
N ALA A 673 12.98 -34.68 -11.83
CA ALA A 673 12.29 -33.45 -12.15
C ALA A 673 13.27 -32.27 -12.15
N LYS A 674 13.14 -31.39 -13.13
CA LYS A 674 14.00 -30.20 -13.29
C LYS A 674 13.16 -28.99 -13.69
N MET A 675 13.63 -27.80 -13.33
CA MET A 675 12.98 -26.54 -13.70
C MET A 675 12.81 -26.40 -15.21
N GLU A 676 13.73 -26.93 -16.02
CA GLU A 676 13.63 -26.91 -17.49
C GLU A 676 12.38 -27.63 -18.00
N MET A 677 11.95 -28.71 -17.33
CA MET A 677 10.75 -29.44 -17.71
C MET A 677 9.48 -28.62 -17.45
N VAL A 678 9.45 -27.84 -16.36
CA VAL A 678 8.37 -26.88 -16.09
C VAL A 678 8.34 -25.79 -17.17
N LEU A 679 9.51 -25.29 -17.57
CA LEU A 679 9.63 -24.32 -18.67
C LEU A 679 9.17 -24.93 -20.01
N ASP A 680 9.43 -26.22 -20.27
CA ASP A 680 8.95 -26.91 -21.47
C ASP A 680 7.42 -26.89 -21.53
N HIS A 681 6.73 -27.16 -20.42
CA HIS A 681 5.27 -27.04 -20.35
C HIS A 681 4.78 -25.61 -20.58
N LEU A 682 5.41 -24.61 -19.95
CA LEU A 682 5.02 -23.21 -20.10
C LEU A 682 5.15 -22.72 -21.54
N PHE A 683 6.28 -22.98 -22.17
CA PHE A 683 6.50 -22.60 -23.57
C PHE A 683 5.60 -23.39 -24.53
N TYR A 684 5.33 -24.66 -24.25
CA TYR A 684 4.39 -25.43 -25.06
C TYR A 684 2.98 -24.82 -25.05
N VAL A 685 2.46 -24.43 -23.87
CA VAL A 685 1.17 -23.74 -23.75
C VAL A 685 1.21 -22.43 -24.54
N ALA A 686 2.25 -21.62 -24.32
CA ALA A 686 2.37 -20.30 -24.96
C ALA A 686 2.49 -20.38 -26.49
N GLU A 687 3.23 -21.35 -27.02
CA GLU A 687 3.41 -21.57 -28.46
C GLU A 687 2.15 -22.11 -29.12
N ARG A 688 1.40 -22.97 -28.42
CA ARG A 688 0.22 -23.63 -28.99
C ARG A 688 -1.02 -22.74 -28.95
N ILE A 689 -1.31 -22.13 -27.81
CA ILE A 689 -2.56 -21.38 -27.59
C ILE A 689 -2.36 -19.89 -27.31
N GLY A 690 -1.10 -19.42 -27.26
CA GLY A 690 -0.76 -18.01 -27.11
C GLY A 690 -0.42 -17.60 -25.67
N TRP A 691 0.44 -16.58 -25.56
CA TRP A 691 0.91 -16.02 -24.29
C TRP A 691 -0.18 -15.41 -23.43
N ASP A 692 -1.38 -15.17 -23.96
CA ASP A 692 -2.52 -14.68 -23.19
C ASP A 692 -3.14 -15.77 -22.30
N HIS A 693 -2.83 -17.04 -22.50
CA HIS A 693 -3.52 -18.15 -21.83
C HIS A 693 -2.63 -18.94 -20.87
N VAL A 694 -1.50 -18.37 -20.46
CA VAL A 694 -0.52 -19.02 -19.57
C VAL A 694 -0.31 -18.23 -18.28
N GLY A 695 -0.18 -18.91 -17.14
CA GLY A 695 0.13 -18.32 -15.84
C GLY A 695 0.97 -19.26 -14.97
N LEU A 696 1.12 -18.94 -13.68
CA LEU A 696 1.88 -19.74 -12.71
C LEU A 696 0.99 -20.21 -11.55
N GLY A 697 0.99 -21.51 -11.29
CA GLY A 697 0.16 -22.17 -10.28
C GLY A 697 0.96 -23.21 -9.54
N SER A 698 1.79 -22.76 -8.60
CA SER A 698 2.92 -23.51 -8.05
C SER A 698 2.56 -24.86 -7.44
N ASP A 699 1.43 -24.92 -6.72
CA ASP A 699 1.08 -26.02 -5.82
C ASP A 699 2.04 -26.13 -4.61
N PHE A 700 2.67 -25.00 -4.23
CA PHE A 700 3.52 -24.98 -3.04
C PHE A 700 2.73 -25.37 -1.79
N ASP A 701 3.41 -26.06 -0.87
CA ASP A 701 2.84 -26.68 0.33
C ASP A 701 1.81 -27.81 0.10
N GLY A 702 1.40 -28.07 -1.15
CA GLY A 702 0.52 -29.18 -1.56
C GLY A 702 1.29 -30.41 -2.06
N ILE A 703 2.57 -30.24 -2.42
CA ILE A 703 3.42 -31.28 -2.99
C ILE A 703 4.25 -32.06 -1.96
N ALA A 704 4.47 -33.34 -2.23
CA ALA A 704 5.25 -34.23 -1.36
C ALA A 704 6.78 -34.10 -1.53
N SER A 705 7.24 -33.45 -2.60
CA SER A 705 8.65 -33.20 -2.89
C SER A 705 8.79 -32.01 -3.83
N VAL A 706 9.96 -31.39 -3.85
CA VAL A 706 10.22 -30.18 -4.64
C VAL A 706 11.10 -30.48 -5.85
N ILE A 707 11.03 -29.61 -6.86
CA ILE A 707 11.94 -29.60 -8.01
C ILE A 707 13.17 -28.73 -7.64
N PRO A 708 14.41 -29.19 -7.87
CA PRO A 708 15.59 -28.33 -7.68
C PRO A 708 15.50 -27.05 -8.53
N GLY A 709 15.73 -25.90 -7.89
CA GLY A 709 15.51 -24.57 -8.45
C GLY A 709 14.09 -24.02 -8.27
N LEU A 710 13.14 -24.82 -7.79
CA LEU A 710 11.75 -24.46 -7.48
C LEU A 710 11.36 -25.02 -6.08
N GLU A 711 12.21 -24.81 -5.09
CA GLU A 711 12.06 -25.44 -3.77
C GLU A 711 10.99 -24.80 -2.88
N ASP A 712 10.78 -23.50 -3.04
CA ASP A 712 9.89 -22.72 -2.21
C ASP A 712 9.53 -21.41 -2.93
N VAL A 713 8.61 -20.63 -2.36
CA VAL A 713 8.11 -19.39 -2.98
C VAL A 713 9.21 -18.35 -3.27
N LYS A 714 10.44 -18.47 -2.77
CA LYS A 714 11.53 -17.53 -3.13
C LYS A 714 12.09 -17.76 -4.52
N CYS A 715 11.73 -18.87 -5.19
CA CYS A 715 12.32 -19.26 -6.46
C CYS A 715 11.80 -18.47 -7.66
N TYR A 716 10.66 -17.77 -7.54
CA TYR A 716 10.01 -17.10 -8.67
C TYR A 716 10.93 -16.19 -9.48
N PRO A 717 11.81 -15.35 -8.90
CA PRO A 717 12.69 -14.50 -9.69
C PRO A 717 13.64 -15.29 -10.61
N ASN A 718 14.13 -16.44 -10.16
CA ASN A 718 14.98 -17.31 -10.98
C ASN A 718 14.17 -17.99 -12.09
N LEU A 719 12.94 -18.41 -11.81
CA LEU A 719 12.03 -18.95 -12.82
C LEU A 719 11.70 -17.89 -13.90
N LEU A 720 11.35 -16.67 -13.49
CA LEU A 720 11.06 -15.56 -14.39
C LEU A 720 12.28 -15.21 -15.26
N LYS A 721 13.47 -15.22 -14.67
CA LYS A 721 14.73 -15.05 -15.41
C LYS A 721 14.89 -16.16 -16.45
N ALA A 722 14.64 -17.41 -16.08
CA ALA A 722 14.75 -18.54 -17.00
C ALA A 722 13.74 -18.47 -18.16
N ILE A 723 12.53 -17.94 -17.93
CA ILE A 723 11.55 -17.65 -18.99
C ILE A 723 12.11 -16.61 -19.98
N LEU A 724 12.72 -15.54 -19.47
CA LEU A 724 13.36 -14.51 -20.31
C LEU A 724 14.59 -15.02 -21.06
N ASP A 725 15.41 -15.87 -20.43
CA ASP A 725 16.61 -16.46 -21.03
C ASP A 725 16.24 -17.44 -22.17
N ARG A 726 15.06 -18.05 -22.08
CA ARG A 726 14.49 -18.94 -23.11
C ARG A 726 13.80 -18.19 -24.26
N GLY A 727 13.83 -16.86 -24.24
CA GLY A 727 13.44 -16.02 -25.38
C GLY A 727 12.11 -15.27 -25.23
N ALA A 728 11.45 -15.34 -24.07
CA ALA A 728 10.28 -14.50 -23.82
C ALA A 728 10.66 -13.01 -23.75
N THR A 729 9.74 -12.16 -24.21
CA THR A 729 9.79 -10.71 -24.04
C THR A 729 9.34 -10.30 -22.64
N GLU A 730 9.65 -9.07 -22.22
CA GLU A 730 9.16 -8.52 -20.94
C GLU A 730 7.63 -8.39 -20.90
N GLU A 731 6.99 -8.11 -22.04
CA GLU A 731 5.53 -8.08 -22.17
C GLU A 731 4.92 -9.46 -21.96
N GLN A 732 5.49 -10.49 -22.60
CA GLN A 732 5.06 -11.88 -22.39
C GLN A 732 5.29 -12.34 -20.94
N LEU A 733 6.39 -11.91 -20.31
CA LEU A 733 6.64 -12.19 -18.91
C LEU A 733 5.60 -11.52 -18.00
N ALA A 734 5.18 -10.28 -18.29
CA ALA A 734 4.13 -9.60 -17.52
C ALA A 734 2.80 -10.35 -17.58
N LYS A 735 2.43 -10.84 -18.77
CA LYS A 735 1.26 -11.71 -18.99
C LYS A 735 1.27 -12.94 -18.09
N VAL A 736 2.39 -13.69 -18.13
CA VAL A 736 2.61 -14.89 -17.31
C VAL A 736 2.61 -14.57 -15.82
N ALA A 737 3.25 -13.46 -15.43
CA ALA A 737 3.42 -13.09 -14.03
C ALA A 737 2.09 -12.77 -13.35
N GLY A 738 1.16 -12.08 -14.03
CA GLY A 738 -0.13 -11.78 -13.40
C GLY A 738 -1.19 -11.11 -14.28
N GLU A 739 -0.84 -10.51 -15.42
CA GLU A 739 -1.85 -9.79 -16.21
C GLU A 739 -2.93 -10.74 -16.78
N ASN A 740 -2.57 -11.98 -17.12
CA ASN A 740 -3.51 -12.95 -17.67
C ASN A 740 -4.56 -13.39 -16.65
N ILE A 741 -4.16 -13.70 -15.41
CA ILE A 741 -5.13 -14.10 -14.38
C ILE A 741 -6.03 -12.93 -13.98
N LEU A 742 -5.50 -11.70 -13.96
CA LEU A 742 -6.33 -10.50 -13.77
C LEU A 742 -7.33 -10.29 -14.91
N ARG A 743 -6.96 -10.59 -16.17
CA ARG A 743 -7.88 -10.58 -17.31
C ARG A 743 -8.99 -11.61 -17.13
N VAL A 744 -8.65 -12.85 -16.79
CA VAL A 744 -9.62 -13.93 -16.58
C VAL A 744 -10.59 -13.56 -15.47
N TRP A 745 -10.08 -13.10 -14.33
CA TRP A 745 -10.92 -12.70 -13.20
C TRP A 745 -11.87 -11.55 -13.55
N ARG A 746 -11.40 -10.51 -14.27
CA ARG A 746 -12.28 -9.44 -14.79
C ARG A 746 -13.34 -9.98 -15.75
N GLY A 747 -12.99 -10.94 -16.60
CA GLY A 747 -13.94 -11.61 -17.50
C GLY A 747 -15.05 -12.34 -16.74
N VAL A 748 -14.71 -12.99 -15.62
CA VAL A 748 -15.67 -13.66 -14.75
C VAL A 748 -16.61 -12.65 -14.06
N GLU A 749 -16.09 -11.55 -13.54
CA GLU A 749 -16.94 -10.50 -12.95
C GLU A 749 -17.84 -9.80 -13.97
N LYS A 750 -17.36 -9.62 -15.20
CA LYS A 750 -18.16 -9.09 -16.29
C LYS A 750 -19.38 -9.99 -16.57
N VAL A 751 -19.19 -11.30 -16.65
CA VAL A 751 -20.29 -12.25 -16.88
C VAL A 751 -21.27 -12.27 -15.71
N ARG A 752 -20.81 -12.18 -14.46
CA ARG A 752 -21.68 -12.00 -13.28
C ARG A 752 -22.58 -10.79 -13.46
N ASP A 753 -22.03 -9.65 -13.87
CA ASP A 753 -22.77 -8.40 -14.00
C ASP A 753 -23.75 -8.45 -15.18
N GLU A 754 -23.37 -9.08 -16.29
CA GLU A 754 -24.26 -9.37 -17.42
C GLU A 754 -25.45 -10.26 -17.00
N MET A 755 -25.18 -11.39 -16.33
CA MET A 755 -26.23 -12.31 -15.85
C MET A 755 -27.15 -11.67 -14.82
N LYS A 756 -26.62 -10.78 -13.98
CA LYS A 756 -27.42 -9.97 -13.05
C LYS A 756 -28.33 -9.00 -13.81
N ALA A 757 -27.84 -8.35 -14.85
CA ALA A 757 -28.63 -7.45 -15.70
C ALA A 757 -29.71 -8.19 -16.50
N GLU A 758 -29.44 -9.44 -16.91
CA GLU A 758 -30.42 -10.35 -17.52
C GLU A 758 -31.50 -10.84 -16.54
N GLY A 759 -31.32 -10.63 -15.24
CA GLY A 759 -32.26 -11.08 -14.21
C GLY A 759 -32.19 -12.59 -13.93
N VAL A 760 -31.04 -13.23 -14.20
CA VAL A 760 -30.86 -14.66 -13.92
C VAL A 760 -30.97 -14.92 -12.41
N LEU A 761 -31.95 -15.75 -12.04
CA LEU A 761 -32.22 -16.11 -10.64
C LEU A 761 -31.18 -17.10 -10.09
N PRO A 762 -30.96 -17.16 -8.77
CA PRO A 762 -30.13 -18.18 -8.14
C PRO A 762 -30.59 -19.59 -8.52
N VAL A 763 -29.62 -20.48 -8.76
CA VAL A 763 -29.91 -21.89 -9.01
C VAL A 763 -30.37 -22.56 -7.70
N GLU A 764 -31.53 -23.23 -7.76
CA GLU A 764 -32.19 -23.90 -6.62
C GLU A 764 -32.16 -25.43 -6.72
N ASP A 765 -31.50 -25.97 -7.75
CA ASP A 765 -31.33 -27.41 -7.93
C ASP A 765 -30.69 -28.07 -6.70
N VAL A 766 -31.18 -29.25 -6.37
CA VAL A 766 -30.72 -30.07 -5.25
C VAL A 766 -30.17 -31.40 -5.73
N TRP A 767 -29.25 -31.96 -4.97
CA TRP A 767 -28.73 -33.29 -5.25
C TRP A 767 -29.85 -34.34 -5.14
N GLU A 768 -29.93 -35.23 -6.12
CA GLU A 768 -31.01 -36.21 -6.24
C GLU A 768 -31.07 -37.23 -5.08
N GLY A 769 -29.93 -37.49 -4.44
CA GLY A 769 -29.86 -38.37 -3.27
C GLY A 769 -30.15 -37.68 -1.94
N ARG A 770 -30.60 -36.41 -1.95
CA ARG A 770 -30.87 -35.65 -0.72
C ARG A 770 -32.09 -36.19 0.01
N GLU A 771 -31.89 -36.60 1.26
CA GLU A 771 -32.99 -36.85 2.19
C GLU A 771 -33.44 -35.56 2.87
N TRP A 772 -34.76 -35.32 2.89
CA TRP A 772 -35.37 -34.18 3.55
C TRP A 772 -35.90 -34.56 4.92
N TRP A 773 -35.88 -33.59 5.84
CA TRP A 773 -36.31 -33.76 7.22
C TRP A 773 -37.26 -32.62 7.59
N ARG A 774 -38.38 -32.97 8.21
CA ARG A 774 -39.34 -32.03 8.80
C ARG A 774 -39.22 -32.01 10.32
N TYR A 775 -39.62 -30.89 10.90
CA TYR A 775 -39.69 -30.73 12.35
C TYR A 775 -41.09 -31.12 12.83
N ASP A 776 -41.18 -32.07 13.76
CA ASP A 776 -42.46 -32.54 14.32
C ASP A 776 -42.88 -31.81 15.61
N GLY A 777 -42.15 -30.75 15.99
CA GLY A 777 -42.30 -30.05 17.26
C GLY A 777 -41.28 -30.46 18.33
N TYR A 778 -40.51 -31.54 18.11
CA TYR A 778 -39.49 -32.02 19.06
C TYR A 778 -38.22 -32.55 18.39
N TYR A 779 -38.35 -33.35 17.33
CA TYR A 779 -37.28 -34.06 16.65
C TYR A 779 -37.37 -33.92 15.12
N GLN A 780 -36.29 -34.33 14.45
CA GLN A 780 -36.28 -34.48 13.00
C GLN A 780 -37.02 -35.76 12.62
N MET A 781 -38.01 -35.63 11.76
CA MET A 781 -38.67 -36.76 11.09
C MET A 781 -38.34 -36.72 9.61
N LYS A 782 -38.15 -37.88 8.98
CA LYS A 782 -37.97 -37.94 7.52
C LYS A 782 -39.19 -37.31 6.84
N ASP A 783 -38.91 -36.46 5.87
CA ASP A 783 -39.94 -35.87 5.04
C ASP A 783 -40.35 -36.91 3.99
N GLU A 784 -41.60 -37.34 4.05
CA GLU A 784 -42.17 -38.28 3.08
C GLU A 784 -42.43 -37.54 1.75
N PRO A 785 -42.35 -38.22 0.59
CA PRO A 785 -42.61 -37.60 -0.71
C PRO A 785 -43.91 -36.79 -0.71
N TYR A 786 -43.80 -35.58 -1.25
CA TYR A 786 -44.68 -34.42 -1.10
C TYR A 786 -46.19 -34.71 -1.03
N MET A 787 -46.86 -34.06 -0.09
CA MET A 787 -48.29 -34.16 0.20
C MET A 787 -49.24 -33.68 -0.92
N GLU A 788 -48.76 -33.12 -2.04
CA GLU A 788 -49.59 -32.85 -3.23
C GLU A 788 -50.13 -34.12 -3.86
N GLU A 789 -49.35 -35.21 -3.89
CA GLU A 789 -49.83 -36.52 -4.35
C GLU A 789 -50.96 -37.07 -3.45
N ARG A 790 -51.12 -36.47 -2.26
CA ARG A 790 -52.15 -36.81 -1.26
C ARG A 790 -53.19 -35.71 -1.04
N GLY A 791 -53.12 -34.58 -1.76
CA GLY A 791 -54.11 -33.49 -1.74
C GLY A 791 -54.15 -32.61 -0.48
N TYR A 792 -53.09 -32.53 0.32
CA TYR A 792 -53.04 -31.60 1.47
C TYR A 792 -52.46 -30.25 1.07
N ASP A 793 -52.84 -29.17 1.77
CA ASP A 793 -52.29 -27.84 1.54
C ASP A 793 -50.84 -27.70 2.07
N TRP A 794 -50.21 -26.56 1.76
CA TRP A 794 -48.81 -26.23 2.06
C TRP A 794 -48.42 -26.35 3.54
N TYR A 795 -49.37 -26.41 4.47
CA TYR A 795 -49.13 -26.58 5.90
C TYR A 795 -49.38 -28.00 6.39
N GLY A 796 -49.65 -28.96 5.50
CA GLY A 796 -49.99 -30.34 5.88
C GLY A 796 -51.37 -30.44 6.55
N VAL A 797 -52.21 -29.42 6.39
CA VAL A 797 -53.61 -29.41 6.81
C VAL A 797 -54.44 -29.62 5.54
N PRO A 798 -55.48 -30.46 5.53
CA PRO A 798 -56.43 -30.41 4.43
C PRO A 798 -57.05 -29.01 4.42
N PRO A 799 -57.21 -28.36 3.25
CA PRO A 799 -57.80 -27.02 3.18
C PRO A 799 -59.10 -27.03 3.98
N PRO A 800 -59.27 -26.15 4.98
CA PRO A 800 -60.47 -26.17 5.80
C PRO A 800 -61.68 -25.86 4.91
N GLU A 801 -62.73 -26.68 4.98
CA GLU A 801 -63.99 -26.41 4.27
C GLU A 801 -64.64 -25.09 4.75
N GLU A 802 -64.28 -24.62 5.95
CA GLU A 802 -64.71 -23.36 6.55
C GLU A 802 -63.51 -22.67 7.23
N GLY A 803 -63.14 -21.48 6.74
CA GLY A 803 -61.89 -20.79 7.04
C GLY A 803 -61.69 -20.39 8.50
N LEU A 804 -60.43 -20.48 8.96
CA LEU A 804 -59.96 -20.02 10.28
C LEU A 804 -59.57 -18.53 10.33
N TYR A 805 -59.87 -17.77 9.28
CA TYR A 805 -59.67 -16.33 9.25
C TYR A 805 -60.89 -15.65 8.63
N LEU A 806 -61.51 -14.79 9.45
CA LEU A 806 -62.67 -13.92 9.21
C LEU A 806 -64.04 -14.52 9.59
N ASP A 807 -64.43 -14.30 10.84
CA ASP A 807 -65.74 -13.72 11.11
C ASP A 807 -65.52 -12.46 11.98
N ASP A 808 -65.84 -11.30 11.40
CA ASP A 808 -65.94 -10.02 12.11
C ASP A 808 -67.09 -10.10 13.14
N LYS A 809 -66.77 -10.09 14.44
CA LYS A 809 -67.63 -9.52 15.50
C LYS A 809 -66.83 -8.92 16.65
#